data_AF-A0A0H2M576-F1
#
_entry.id   AF-A0A0H2M576-F1
#
_cell.length_a   1.000
_cell.length_b   1.000
_cell.length_c   1.000
_cell.angle_alpha   90.00
_cell.angle_beta   90.00
_cell.angle_gamma   90.00
#
_symmetry.space_group_name_H-M   'P 1'
#
loop_
_entity.id
_entity.type
_entity.pdbx_description
1 polymer ?
#
loop_
_entity_poly.entity_id
_entity_poly.type
_entity_poly.pdbx_seq_one_letter_code
_entity_poly.pdbx_strand_id
1 'polypeptide(L)'
;MMDYELLPRAALIRMLQEHDQAMREAGKDGIVLSYTGRTAPWQIIRQVKPKLHKIVKKFSVGDESHQVHNELWDGENLSTMVTLYKHRGQVDLVLTDPPYNTGEDFRYNDKWDKDPNDPDLGQLVPKDDGSRHSKWLKFMTPRIWMMREMLKPSGVMAICIDHRELYRLGMLMDEIFGEGNRLAIINWQKTTPKNQAQHITITTEYVLVYAKAAERATTGHVERSKLANARFSNADNDPLSDWRVGGDPTGKGASPGANYAIQSPFTGEFHDPKERHWANKRAQVKKWVEEWGVEYEDCDIGDDRGKALALKGWSQAKTERARKIILAAAKKAAQARLDKGAWPMLYWGIDGQQKPSKKIYRTLVMQGAVPQSFWLDDEEGPAELDAVSWLRNMSGRSRDGIEELDSIVGKGHGFETVKPLKLIKKIIQIWCPQAGLVLDPFAGSGTTGQAVIELNSETEAARRFILIEQGNTDKGDHYAKTLTADRLKRVLTGQLASGKRNPLPGGFRFIELQREKIDADAVNALAREEMIDLLLTSHWDQADKAKSYLRRLPAGAHRHLFAVNSRNEGFYLIWDDSEQTSVLNRDAYKRIVAEGKAAEVAPKYHVYASIAPYTGSGIEFYKIPDSVLEHIGFNPRSDAYNNETSEEKADA
;
A
#
# COMPACT_ATOMS: atom_id res chain seq x y z
N MET A 1 -36.30 -7.18 -14.28
CA MET A 1 -36.34 -7.87 -12.98
C MET A 1 -37.10 -9.17 -13.21
N MET A 2 -36.51 -10.33 -12.87
CA MET A 2 -37.22 -11.62 -12.92
C MET A 2 -38.32 -11.61 -11.85
N ASP A 3 -39.52 -12.03 -12.23
CA ASP A 3 -40.64 -12.19 -11.30
C ASP A 3 -40.57 -13.57 -10.64
N TYR A 4 -40.02 -13.60 -9.43
CA TYR A 4 -39.76 -14.83 -8.69
C TYR A 4 -41.04 -15.55 -8.27
N GLU A 5 -42.19 -14.86 -8.22
CA GLU A 5 -43.48 -15.46 -7.86
C GLU A 5 -44.04 -16.37 -8.97
N LEU A 6 -43.57 -16.19 -10.21
CA LEU A 6 -43.99 -17.00 -11.36
C LEU A 6 -43.13 -18.25 -11.58
N LEU A 7 -42.06 -18.44 -10.78
CA LEU A 7 -41.14 -19.56 -10.95
C LEU A 7 -41.62 -20.82 -10.22
N PRO A 8 -41.53 -22.02 -10.83
CA PRO A 8 -41.82 -23.27 -10.16
C PRO A 8 -40.89 -23.48 -8.96
N ARG A 9 -41.40 -24.09 -7.88
CA ARG A 9 -40.62 -24.43 -6.67
C ARG A 9 -39.29 -25.13 -6.97
N ALA A 10 -39.26 -26.02 -7.96
CA ALA A 10 -38.05 -26.73 -8.37
C ALA A 10 -37.00 -25.79 -9.00
N ALA A 11 -37.43 -24.80 -9.78
CA ALA A 11 -36.55 -23.79 -10.36
C ALA A 11 -35.98 -22.88 -9.27
N LEU A 12 -36.81 -22.46 -8.30
CA LEU A 12 -36.36 -21.69 -7.14
C LEU A 12 -35.33 -22.46 -6.30
N ILE A 13 -35.56 -23.75 -6.04
CA ILE A 13 -34.61 -24.62 -5.30
C ILE A 13 -33.29 -24.73 -6.06
N ARG A 14 -33.34 -24.94 -7.38
CA ARG A 14 -32.14 -25.05 -8.21
C ARG A 14 -31.33 -23.74 -8.21
N MET A 15 -31.99 -22.60 -8.36
CA MET A 15 -31.33 -21.29 -8.29
C MET A 15 -30.68 -21.06 -6.91
N LEU A 16 -31.33 -21.49 -5.83
CA LEU A 16 -30.75 -21.43 -4.49
C LEU A 16 -29.51 -22.31 -4.36
N GLN A 17 -29.56 -23.54 -4.90
CA GLN A 17 -28.44 -24.48 -4.87
C GLN A 17 -27.25 -23.98 -5.71
N GLU A 18 -27.51 -23.39 -6.88
CA GLU A 18 -26.49 -22.76 -7.72
C GLU A 18 -25.87 -21.54 -7.03
N HIS A 19 -26.68 -20.71 -6.35
CA HIS A 19 -26.19 -19.61 -5.52
C HIS A 19 -25.31 -20.09 -4.37
N ASP A 20 -25.78 -21.09 -3.61
CA ASP A 20 -25.04 -21.67 -2.48
C ASP A 20 -23.72 -22.31 -2.93
N GLN A 21 -23.72 -22.97 -4.09
CA GLN A 21 -22.52 -23.56 -4.66
C GLN A 21 -21.52 -22.48 -5.12
N ALA A 22 -21.98 -21.43 -5.81
CA ALA A 22 -21.15 -20.30 -6.18
C ALA A 22 -20.54 -19.61 -4.94
N MET A 23 -21.30 -19.48 -3.85
CA MET A 23 -20.82 -18.94 -2.58
C MET A 23 -19.77 -19.83 -1.91
N ARG A 24 -19.94 -21.16 -1.95
CA ARG A 24 -18.94 -22.12 -1.45
C ARG A 24 -17.67 -22.12 -2.29
N GLU A 25 -17.79 -22.01 -3.61
CA GLU A 25 -16.65 -21.93 -4.52
C GLU A 25 -15.89 -20.60 -4.33
N ALA A 26 -16.60 -19.48 -4.17
CA ALA A 26 -16.00 -18.18 -3.87
C ALA A 26 -15.27 -18.16 -2.51
N GLY A 27 -15.77 -18.90 -1.51
CA GLY A 27 -15.15 -19.02 -0.19
C GLY A 27 -14.10 -20.13 -0.07
N LYS A 28 -13.79 -20.84 -1.16
CA LYS A 28 -12.85 -21.98 -1.11
C LYS A 28 -11.44 -21.58 -0.68
N ASP A 29 -11.03 -20.35 -1.00
CA ASP A 29 -9.68 -19.83 -0.75
C ASP A 29 -9.67 -18.65 0.26
N GLY A 30 -10.77 -18.42 1.00
CA GLY A 30 -10.84 -17.28 1.94
C GLY A 30 -12.20 -17.05 2.59
N ILE A 31 -12.39 -15.84 3.14
CA ILE A 31 -13.64 -15.41 3.77
C ILE A 31 -14.52 -14.72 2.72
N VAL A 32 -15.83 -15.01 2.75
CA VAL A 32 -16.83 -14.32 1.94
C VAL A 32 -17.85 -13.64 2.85
N LEU A 33 -18.01 -12.33 2.70
CA LEU A 33 -18.99 -11.54 3.44
C LEU A 33 -20.34 -11.57 2.72
N SER A 34 -21.37 -12.10 3.38
CA SER A 34 -22.76 -12.06 2.87
C SER A 34 -23.54 -10.90 3.49
N TYR A 35 -24.25 -10.14 2.65
CA TYR A 35 -25.13 -9.05 3.07
C TYR A 35 -26.22 -8.78 2.03
N THR A 36 -27.34 -8.18 2.45
CA THR A 36 -28.50 -7.92 1.59
C THR A 36 -28.15 -7.00 0.42
N GLY A 37 -28.49 -7.44 -0.79
CA GLY A 37 -28.24 -6.71 -2.04
C GLY A 37 -26.75 -6.66 -2.43
N ARG A 38 -25.96 -7.65 -1.99
CA ARG A 38 -24.61 -7.86 -2.49
C ARG A 38 -24.66 -8.17 -3.98
N THR A 39 -23.98 -7.33 -4.75
CA THR A 39 -23.72 -7.52 -6.17
C THR A 39 -22.21 -7.67 -6.34
N ALA A 40 -21.78 -8.52 -7.26
CA ALA A 40 -20.36 -8.70 -7.47
C ALA A 40 -19.73 -7.38 -7.96
N PRO A 41 -18.57 -6.95 -7.42
CA PRO A 41 -17.99 -5.65 -7.75
C PRO A 41 -17.79 -5.45 -9.27
N TRP A 42 -17.37 -6.50 -9.99
CA TRP A 42 -17.16 -6.46 -11.44
C TRP A 42 -18.45 -6.20 -12.23
N GLN A 43 -19.61 -6.60 -11.73
CA GLN A 43 -20.90 -6.33 -12.38
C GLN A 43 -21.25 -4.84 -12.30
N ILE A 44 -21.02 -4.21 -11.14
CA ILE A 44 -21.26 -2.77 -10.96
C ILE A 44 -20.28 -1.97 -11.83
N ILE A 45 -19.00 -2.35 -11.83
CA ILE A 45 -17.97 -1.61 -12.55
C ILE A 45 -18.16 -1.67 -14.07
N ARG A 46 -18.64 -2.80 -14.61
CA ARG A 46 -19.01 -2.89 -16.03
C ARG A 46 -20.18 -1.98 -16.42
N GLN A 47 -21.03 -1.60 -15.46
CA GLN A 47 -22.12 -0.66 -15.70
C GLN A 47 -21.65 0.79 -15.66
N VAL A 48 -20.61 1.08 -14.85
CA VAL A 48 -20.01 2.42 -14.78
C VAL A 48 -19.12 2.64 -16.00
N LYS A 49 -19.57 3.50 -16.92
CA LYS A 49 -18.79 3.91 -18.09
C LYS A 49 -17.79 5.02 -17.72
N PRO A 50 -16.61 5.08 -18.35
CA PRO A 50 -15.74 6.26 -18.28
C PRO A 50 -16.52 7.52 -18.66
N LYS A 51 -16.04 8.71 -18.25
CA LYS A 51 -16.68 10.00 -18.58
C LYS A 51 -15.68 10.96 -19.22
N LEU A 52 -16.18 11.86 -20.06
CA LEU A 52 -15.38 12.98 -20.57
C LEU A 52 -14.97 13.88 -19.39
N HIS A 53 -13.86 14.59 -19.55
CA HIS A 53 -13.34 15.50 -18.52
C HIS A 53 -12.69 16.72 -19.17
N LYS A 54 -12.61 17.81 -18.42
CA LYS A 54 -11.93 19.04 -18.88
C LYS A 54 -11.03 19.61 -17.79
N ILE A 55 -9.91 20.18 -18.19
CA ILE A 55 -9.01 20.89 -17.28
C ILE A 55 -9.57 22.29 -17.02
N VAL A 56 -9.77 22.64 -15.76
CA VAL A 56 -10.24 23.97 -15.35
C VAL A 56 -9.06 24.81 -14.90
N LYS A 57 -8.49 25.58 -15.84
CA LYS A 57 -7.29 26.42 -15.60
C LYS A 57 -7.43 27.36 -14.41
N LYS A 58 -8.63 27.90 -14.15
CA LYS A 58 -8.92 28.82 -13.03
C LYS A 58 -8.54 28.24 -11.64
N PHE A 59 -8.70 26.93 -11.47
CA PHE A 59 -8.44 26.24 -10.20
C PHE A 59 -7.15 25.44 -10.22
N SER A 60 -6.43 25.43 -11.35
CA SER A 60 -5.11 24.82 -11.47
C SER A 60 -4.04 25.78 -10.95
N VAL A 61 -2.94 25.24 -10.42
CA VAL A 61 -1.86 26.02 -9.79
C VAL A 61 -0.51 25.53 -10.31
N GLY A 62 0.45 26.45 -10.45
CA GLY A 62 1.77 26.18 -11.03
C GLY A 62 1.83 26.53 -12.53
N ASP A 63 3.02 26.51 -13.10
CA ASP A 63 3.23 26.56 -14.55
C ASP A 63 2.87 25.20 -15.20
N GLU A 64 2.83 25.14 -16.53
CA GLU A 64 2.41 23.93 -17.24
C GLU A 64 3.28 22.71 -16.91
N SER A 65 4.57 22.91 -16.65
CA SER A 65 5.51 21.85 -16.28
C SER A 65 5.24 21.30 -14.87
N HIS A 66 4.86 22.14 -13.90
CA HIS A 66 4.48 21.66 -12.58
C HIS A 66 3.05 21.09 -12.53
N GLN A 67 2.15 21.59 -13.38
CA GLN A 67 0.75 21.17 -13.44
C GLN A 67 0.57 19.71 -13.89
N VAL A 68 1.45 19.16 -14.74
CA VAL A 68 1.33 17.77 -15.22
C VAL A 68 1.54 16.70 -14.14
N HIS A 69 2.17 17.07 -13.01
CA HIS A 69 2.62 16.08 -12.03
C HIS A 69 1.53 15.64 -11.05
N ASN A 70 0.57 16.52 -10.73
CA ASN A 70 -0.47 16.24 -9.76
C ASN A 70 -1.86 16.55 -10.32
N GLU A 71 -2.84 15.73 -9.96
CA GLU A 71 -4.21 15.86 -10.44
C GLU A 71 -5.20 15.95 -9.26
N LEU A 72 -6.14 16.88 -9.33
CA LEU A 72 -7.30 16.99 -8.46
C LEU A 72 -8.56 16.93 -9.32
N TRP A 73 -9.37 15.90 -9.11
CA TRP A 73 -10.58 15.62 -9.86
C TRP A 73 -11.83 16.01 -9.08
N ASP A 74 -12.68 16.83 -9.69
CA ASP A 74 -14.04 17.12 -9.26
C ASP A 74 -15.01 16.14 -9.92
N GLY A 75 -15.48 15.17 -9.16
CA GLY A 75 -16.39 14.14 -9.65
C GLY A 75 -16.67 13.04 -8.64
N GLU A 76 -17.72 12.26 -8.92
CA GLU A 76 -18.05 11.05 -8.18
C GLU A 76 -16.88 10.05 -8.30
N ASN A 77 -16.42 9.53 -7.17
CA ASN A 77 -15.13 8.85 -7.10
C ASN A 77 -15.07 7.52 -7.85
N LEU A 78 -16.14 6.72 -7.87
CA LEU A 78 -16.16 5.47 -8.64
C LEU A 78 -16.06 5.76 -10.15
N SER A 79 -16.88 6.68 -10.66
CA SER A 79 -16.87 7.13 -12.06
C SER A 79 -15.51 7.72 -12.45
N THR A 80 -14.90 8.49 -11.55
CA THR A 80 -13.60 9.11 -11.78
C THR A 80 -12.50 8.06 -11.85
N MET A 81 -12.46 7.11 -10.91
CA MET A 81 -11.46 6.03 -10.96
C MET A 81 -11.61 5.13 -12.19
N VAL A 82 -12.84 4.88 -12.67
CA VAL A 82 -13.08 4.21 -13.96
C VAL A 82 -12.50 5.03 -15.12
N THR A 83 -12.67 6.35 -15.09
CA THR A 83 -12.14 7.28 -16.10
C THR A 83 -10.60 7.36 -16.06
N LEU A 84 -9.98 7.13 -14.91
CA LEU A 84 -8.54 7.07 -14.69
C LEU A 84 -7.91 5.75 -15.15
N TYR A 85 -8.47 5.06 -16.15
CA TYR A 85 -8.01 3.75 -16.63
C TYR A 85 -6.50 3.72 -16.95
N LYS A 86 -5.95 4.85 -17.47
CA LYS A 86 -4.52 5.02 -17.77
C LYS A 86 -3.60 4.89 -16.55
N HIS A 87 -4.13 4.94 -15.32
CA HIS A 87 -3.39 4.81 -14.07
C HIS A 87 -3.59 3.45 -13.38
N ARG A 88 -4.35 2.53 -13.98
CA ARG A 88 -4.49 1.17 -13.45
C ARG A 88 -3.13 0.48 -13.35
N GLY A 89 -2.89 -0.22 -12.24
CA GLY A 89 -1.60 -0.86 -11.98
C GLY A 89 -0.41 0.09 -11.77
N GLN A 90 -0.61 1.40 -11.61
CA GLN A 90 0.48 2.38 -11.50
C GLN A 90 0.53 3.13 -10.16
N VAL A 91 -0.47 2.97 -9.28
CA VAL A 91 -0.50 3.62 -7.97
C VAL A 91 0.39 2.87 -6.98
N ASP A 92 1.24 3.59 -6.26
CA ASP A 92 2.11 3.01 -5.22
C ASP A 92 1.41 2.96 -3.86
N LEU A 93 0.64 3.99 -3.54
CA LEU A 93 -0.10 4.10 -2.28
C LEU A 93 -1.52 4.59 -2.52
N VAL A 94 -2.53 3.85 -2.08
CA VAL A 94 -3.88 4.38 -1.88
C VAL A 94 -3.99 4.77 -0.40
N LEU A 95 -4.22 6.05 -0.11
CA LEU A 95 -4.43 6.55 1.24
C LEU A 95 -5.77 7.25 1.28
N THR A 96 -6.71 6.76 2.09
CA THR A 96 -8.09 7.23 2.00
C THR A 96 -8.83 7.21 3.33
N ASP A 97 -9.80 8.11 3.45
CA ASP A 97 -10.63 8.33 4.63
C ASP A 97 -12.12 8.34 4.25
N PRO A 98 -12.74 7.17 4.02
CA PRO A 98 -14.14 7.07 3.63
C PRO A 98 -15.08 7.47 4.76
N PRO A 99 -16.38 7.74 4.47
CA PRO A 99 -17.36 8.07 5.50
C PRO A 99 -17.54 6.92 6.52
N TYR A 100 -17.52 7.24 7.81
CA TYR A 100 -17.59 6.25 8.91
C TYR A 100 -19.00 5.78 9.29
N ASN A 101 -19.99 6.03 8.43
CA ASN A 101 -21.38 5.60 8.64
C ASN A 101 -22.00 6.05 9.98
N THR A 102 -21.72 7.30 10.38
CA THR A 102 -22.04 7.80 11.73
C THR A 102 -23.50 8.21 11.92
N GLY A 103 -24.27 8.28 10.83
CA GLY A 103 -25.63 8.82 10.76
C GLY A 103 -25.68 10.31 10.40
N GLU A 104 -24.57 11.04 10.54
CA GLU A 104 -24.46 12.48 10.17
C GLU A 104 -23.43 12.73 9.05
N ASP A 105 -22.37 11.91 8.98
CA ASP A 105 -21.30 12.03 7.98
C ASP A 105 -21.66 11.38 6.63
N PHE A 106 -22.64 10.48 6.64
CA PHE A 106 -23.06 9.73 5.46
C PHE A 106 -24.39 10.30 4.94
N ARG A 107 -24.30 11.25 4.02
CA ARG A 107 -25.45 11.67 3.21
C ARG A 107 -25.48 10.84 1.95
N TYR A 108 -26.38 9.86 1.89
CA TYR A 108 -26.86 9.38 0.59
C TYR A 108 -27.77 10.47 0.04
N ASN A 109 -27.21 11.39 -0.74
CA ASN A 109 -27.99 12.44 -1.37
C ASN A 109 -27.34 12.82 -2.69
N ASP A 110 -27.84 12.21 -3.76
CA ASP A 110 -28.55 12.98 -4.78
C ASP A 110 -29.80 12.18 -5.15
N LYS A 111 -30.86 12.87 -5.57
CA LYS A 111 -32.14 12.29 -6.02
C LYS A 111 -31.97 11.43 -7.25
N TRP A 112 -31.41 10.26 -7.04
CA TRP A 112 -31.58 9.13 -7.88
C TRP A 112 -32.49 8.19 -7.10
N ASP A 113 -33.80 8.31 -7.34
CA ASP A 113 -34.71 7.18 -7.13
C ASP A 113 -34.27 5.94 -7.95
N LYS A 114 -33.23 6.07 -8.80
CA LYS A 114 -32.39 5.04 -9.42
C LYS A 114 -30.97 5.58 -9.65
N ASP A 115 -29.92 5.11 -8.98
CA ASP A 115 -28.55 5.39 -9.45
C ASP A 115 -28.45 4.76 -10.84
N PRO A 116 -28.04 5.50 -11.89
CA PRO A 116 -27.96 4.96 -13.24
C PRO A 116 -27.00 3.77 -13.38
N ASN A 117 -26.13 3.54 -12.38
CA ASN A 117 -25.24 2.38 -12.26
C ASN A 117 -25.62 1.42 -11.11
N ASP A 118 -26.58 1.75 -10.26
CA ASP A 118 -27.14 0.87 -9.21
C ASP A 118 -28.58 1.30 -8.80
N PRO A 119 -29.60 0.87 -9.54
CA PRO A 119 -30.98 1.32 -9.33
C PRO A 119 -31.61 0.98 -7.97
N ASP A 120 -30.91 0.26 -7.08
CA ASP A 120 -31.43 -0.24 -5.79
C ASP A 120 -30.89 0.52 -4.54
N LEU A 121 -30.17 1.64 -4.67
CA LEU A 121 -29.47 2.25 -3.51
C LEU A 121 -30.31 3.13 -2.54
N GLY A 122 -31.57 3.46 -2.83
CA GLY A 122 -32.54 4.02 -1.86
C GLY A 122 -32.22 5.39 -1.22
N GLN A 123 -33.05 5.91 -0.30
CA GLN A 123 -32.88 7.24 0.33
C GLN A 123 -31.98 7.24 1.60
N LEU A 124 -31.71 8.46 2.11
CA LEU A 124 -30.98 8.80 3.35
C LEU A 124 -31.20 7.74 4.44
N VAL A 125 -30.12 7.35 5.13
CA VAL A 125 -30.13 6.20 6.03
C VAL A 125 -30.16 6.68 7.48
N PRO A 126 -31.33 6.73 8.14
CA PRO A 126 -31.42 7.05 9.55
C PRO A 126 -30.51 6.16 10.39
N LYS A 127 -30.10 6.67 11.56
CA LYS A 127 -29.33 5.89 12.54
C LYS A 127 -30.00 4.56 12.91
N ASP A 128 -31.33 4.51 12.81
CA ASP A 128 -32.19 3.38 13.16
C ASP A 128 -32.56 2.48 11.96
N ASP A 129 -32.02 2.75 10.76
CA ASP A 129 -32.22 1.88 9.59
C ASP A 129 -31.36 0.61 9.74
N GLY A 130 -32.02 -0.54 9.94
CA GLY A 130 -31.37 -1.85 10.07
C GLY A 130 -30.53 -2.26 8.85
N SER A 131 -30.71 -1.62 7.68
CA SER A 131 -29.96 -1.88 6.45
C SER A 131 -28.70 -1.02 6.27
N ARG A 132 -28.41 -0.10 7.21
CA ARG A 132 -27.33 0.89 7.10
C ARG A 132 -25.95 0.30 6.80
N HIS A 133 -25.63 -0.84 7.40
CA HIS A 133 -24.36 -1.52 7.18
C HIS A 133 -24.28 -2.13 5.77
N SER A 134 -25.36 -2.75 5.29
CA SER A 134 -25.42 -3.32 3.93
C SER A 134 -25.31 -2.22 2.87
N LYS A 135 -25.94 -1.06 3.07
CA LYS A 135 -25.83 0.09 2.17
C LYS A 135 -24.40 0.64 2.12
N TRP A 136 -23.75 0.77 3.26
CA TRP A 136 -22.34 1.19 3.33
C TRP A 136 -21.42 0.20 2.61
N LEU A 137 -21.64 -1.10 2.78
CA LEU A 137 -20.92 -2.14 2.05
C LEU A 137 -21.15 -2.05 0.55
N LYS A 138 -22.41 -1.90 0.07
CA LYS A 138 -22.70 -1.69 -1.36
C LYS A 138 -21.94 -0.48 -1.94
N PHE A 139 -21.83 0.60 -1.17
CA PHE A 139 -21.07 1.78 -1.56
C PHE A 139 -19.56 1.50 -1.59
N MET A 140 -18.99 0.87 -0.56
CA MET A 140 -17.54 0.68 -0.44
C MET A 140 -16.99 -0.42 -1.34
N THR A 141 -17.71 -1.52 -1.53
CA THR A 141 -17.26 -2.70 -2.29
C THR A 141 -16.70 -2.39 -3.68
N PRO A 142 -17.43 -1.71 -4.60
CA PRO A 142 -16.90 -1.40 -5.93
C PRO A 142 -15.73 -0.40 -5.88
N ARG A 143 -15.69 0.48 -4.88
CA ARG A 143 -14.64 1.48 -4.71
C ARG A 143 -13.34 0.84 -4.23
N ILE A 144 -13.40 -0.02 -3.22
CA ILE A 144 -12.23 -0.75 -2.71
C ILE A 144 -11.66 -1.66 -3.79
N TRP A 145 -12.53 -2.34 -4.55
CA TRP A 145 -12.09 -3.14 -5.68
C TRP A 145 -11.33 -2.29 -6.72
N MET A 146 -11.88 -1.13 -7.09
CA MET A 146 -11.21 -0.24 -8.04
C MET A 146 -9.88 0.30 -7.50
N MET A 147 -9.83 0.67 -6.22
CA MET A 147 -8.58 1.06 -5.55
C MET A 147 -7.51 -0.04 -5.64
N ARG A 148 -7.89 -1.30 -5.40
CA ARG A 148 -6.99 -2.46 -5.57
C ARG A 148 -6.49 -2.60 -7.01
N GLU A 149 -7.35 -2.39 -8.00
CA GLU A 149 -6.95 -2.47 -9.42
C GLU A 149 -6.02 -1.32 -9.83
N MET A 150 -6.16 -0.15 -9.21
CA MET A 150 -5.25 0.98 -9.44
C MET A 150 -3.84 0.74 -8.89
N LEU A 151 -3.68 -0.07 -7.85
CA LEU A 151 -2.38 -0.38 -7.25
C LEU A 151 -1.46 -1.20 -8.16
N LYS A 152 -0.17 -0.86 -8.15
CA LYS A 152 0.93 -1.73 -8.60
C LYS A 152 0.93 -3.04 -7.82
N PRO A 153 1.55 -4.13 -8.33
CA PRO A 153 1.73 -5.35 -7.55
C PRO A 153 2.40 -5.13 -6.18
N SER A 154 3.35 -4.19 -6.09
CA SER A 154 4.03 -3.79 -4.84
C SER A 154 3.28 -2.70 -4.04
N GLY A 155 2.13 -2.23 -4.55
CA GLY A 155 1.41 -1.10 -3.99
C GLY A 155 0.67 -1.44 -2.69
N VAL A 156 0.42 -0.43 -1.87
CA VAL A 156 -0.20 -0.56 -0.55
C VAL A 156 -1.45 0.30 -0.47
N MET A 157 -2.50 -0.21 0.18
CA MET A 157 -3.69 0.53 0.58
C MET A 157 -3.68 0.76 2.08
N ALA A 158 -3.86 2.01 2.49
CA ALA A 158 -4.05 2.43 3.88
C ALA A 158 -5.40 3.17 3.99
N ILE A 159 -6.36 2.57 4.70
CA ILE A 159 -7.72 3.08 4.82
C ILE A 159 -8.05 3.40 6.28
N CYS A 160 -8.40 4.66 6.55
CA CYS A 160 -8.83 5.11 7.86
C CYS A 160 -10.27 4.66 8.13
N ILE A 161 -10.54 4.21 9.36
CA ILE A 161 -11.89 3.81 9.79
C ILE A 161 -12.03 3.95 11.31
N ASP A 162 -13.25 4.14 11.79
CA ASP A 162 -13.54 4.00 13.22
C ASP A 162 -14.02 2.58 13.60
N HIS A 163 -14.27 2.38 14.89
CA HIS A 163 -14.71 1.11 15.45
C HIS A 163 -16.07 0.58 14.92
N ARG A 164 -16.92 1.42 14.31
CA ARG A 164 -18.29 1.03 13.90
C ARG A 164 -18.27 0.12 12.68
N GLU A 165 -17.44 0.45 11.71
CA GLU A 165 -17.28 -0.34 10.47
C GLU A 165 -15.97 -1.10 10.38
N LEU A 166 -15.08 -1.00 11.37
CA LEU A 166 -13.80 -1.70 11.41
C LEU A 166 -13.89 -3.17 10.98
N TYR A 167 -14.80 -3.94 11.59
CA TYR A 167 -14.92 -5.38 11.30
C TYR A 167 -15.48 -5.65 9.91
N ARG A 168 -16.49 -4.88 9.47
CA ARG A 168 -17.11 -5.06 8.15
C ARG A 168 -16.15 -4.67 7.04
N LEU A 169 -15.44 -3.57 7.22
CA LEU A 169 -14.35 -3.17 6.33
C LEU A 169 -13.24 -4.22 6.33
N GLY A 170 -12.81 -4.71 7.50
CA GLY A 170 -11.78 -5.74 7.61
C GLY A 170 -12.15 -7.00 6.82
N MET A 171 -13.37 -7.52 6.98
CA MET A 171 -13.85 -8.68 6.22
C MET A 171 -13.93 -8.40 4.71
N LEU A 172 -14.38 -7.20 4.31
CA LEU A 172 -14.42 -6.80 2.91
C LEU A 172 -13.01 -6.67 2.30
N MET A 173 -12.05 -6.16 3.06
CA MET A 173 -10.65 -6.07 2.67
C MET A 173 -10.02 -7.47 2.56
N ASP A 174 -10.30 -8.38 3.50
CA ASP A 174 -9.84 -9.78 3.44
C ASP A 174 -10.43 -10.52 2.23
N GLU A 175 -11.69 -10.26 1.87
CA GLU A 175 -12.32 -10.82 0.66
C GLU A 175 -11.66 -10.29 -0.63
N ILE A 176 -11.40 -8.98 -0.71
CA ILE A 176 -10.89 -8.34 -1.95
C ILE A 176 -9.37 -8.50 -2.11
N PHE A 177 -8.60 -8.35 -1.04
CA PHE A 177 -7.13 -8.42 -1.06
C PHE A 177 -6.60 -9.80 -0.70
N GLY A 178 -7.36 -10.62 0.02
CA GLY A 178 -6.86 -11.83 0.66
C GLY A 178 -6.21 -11.51 2.01
N GLU A 179 -6.53 -12.31 3.04
CA GLU A 179 -6.03 -12.10 4.41
C GLU A 179 -4.49 -12.10 4.48
N GLY A 180 -3.82 -12.96 3.70
CA GLY A 180 -2.35 -13.03 3.66
C GLY A 180 -1.67 -11.75 3.16
N ASN A 181 -2.43 -10.84 2.55
CA ASN A 181 -1.94 -9.54 2.08
C ASN A 181 -2.15 -8.40 3.09
N ARG A 182 -2.72 -8.68 4.28
CA ARG A 182 -2.85 -7.72 5.37
C ARG A 182 -1.48 -7.44 5.99
N LEU A 183 -1.01 -6.21 5.87
CA LEU A 183 0.29 -5.80 6.43
C LEU A 183 0.15 -5.37 7.89
N ALA A 184 -0.89 -4.60 8.23
CA ALA A 184 -1.07 -4.07 9.58
C ALA A 184 -2.50 -3.62 9.86
N ILE A 185 -2.85 -3.58 11.15
CA ILE A 185 -3.96 -2.81 11.71
C ILE A 185 -3.33 -1.81 12.67
N ILE A 186 -3.36 -0.53 12.32
CA ILE A 186 -2.77 0.53 13.14
C ILE A 186 -3.86 1.12 14.01
N ASN A 187 -3.65 1.14 15.32
CA ASN A 187 -4.51 1.88 16.23
C ASN A 187 -4.01 3.34 16.31
N TRP A 188 -4.88 4.32 16.11
CA TRP A 188 -4.55 5.75 16.16
C TRP A 188 -5.33 6.44 17.27
N GLN A 189 -4.62 7.03 18.24
CA GLN A 189 -5.25 7.76 19.33
C GLN A 189 -5.66 9.18 18.90
N LYS A 190 -6.95 9.37 18.62
CA LYS A 190 -7.51 10.67 18.19
C LYS A 190 -7.72 11.67 19.31
N THR A 191 -7.96 11.21 20.55
CA THR A 191 -8.26 12.07 21.70
C THR A 191 -7.84 11.45 23.03
N THR A 192 -7.82 12.23 24.10
CA THR A 192 -7.52 11.77 25.47
C THR A 192 -8.79 11.19 26.12
N PRO A 193 -8.70 10.14 26.97
CA PRO A 193 -9.84 9.66 27.73
C PRO A 193 -10.45 10.77 28.59
N LYS A 194 -11.77 10.78 28.76
CA LYS A 194 -12.45 11.72 29.65
C LYS A 194 -12.64 11.08 31.01
N ASN A 195 -12.17 11.74 32.07
CA ASN A 195 -12.23 11.23 33.45
C ASN A 195 -13.65 11.06 34.01
N GLN A 196 -14.70 11.49 33.29
CA GLN A 196 -16.10 11.47 33.72
C GLN A 196 -16.98 10.46 32.96
N ALA A 197 -16.38 9.59 32.15
CA ALA A 197 -17.15 8.60 31.40
C ALA A 197 -17.69 7.49 32.33
N GLN A 198 -18.98 7.16 32.21
CA GLN A 198 -19.62 6.05 32.93
C GLN A 198 -19.23 4.67 32.38
N HIS A 199 -18.63 4.63 31.19
CA HIS A 199 -18.14 3.43 30.49
C HIS A 199 -16.75 3.69 29.88
N ILE A 200 -16.24 2.75 29.08
CA ILE A 200 -14.95 2.89 28.37
C ILE A 200 -15.03 4.07 27.38
N THR A 201 -14.10 5.02 27.50
CA THR A 201 -14.00 6.13 26.53
C THR A 201 -13.33 5.65 25.25
N ILE A 202 -14.02 5.76 24.11
CA ILE A 202 -13.44 5.46 22.80
C ILE A 202 -12.54 6.64 22.39
N THR A 203 -11.23 6.42 22.44
CA THR A 203 -10.20 7.44 22.15
C THR A 203 -9.48 7.21 20.84
N THR A 204 -9.83 6.12 20.14
CA THR A 204 -9.07 5.61 19.01
C THR A 204 -9.89 5.50 17.74
N GLU A 205 -9.16 5.55 16.63
CA GLU A 205 -9.57 5.15 15.29
C GLU A 205 -8.51 4.19 14.73
N TYR A 206 -8.74 3.63 13.55
CA TYR A 206 -7.90 2.59 12.99
C TYR A 206 -7.46 2.95 11.57
N VAL A 207 -6.30 2.44 11.17
CA VAL A 207 -5.88 2.41 9.77
C VAL A 207 -5.62 0.96 9.40
N LEU A 208 -6.42 0.41 8.50
CA LEU A 208 -6.19 -0.92 7.94
C LEU A 208 -5.21 -0.79 6.78
N VAL A 209 -4.18 -1.64 6.76
CA VAL A 209 -3.12 -1.60 5.76
C VAL A 209 -3.01 -2.95 5.06
N TYR A 210 -3.20 -2.95 3.74
CA TYR A 210 -3.11 -4.12 2.88
C TYR A 210 -2.17 -3.86 1.71
N ALA A 211 -1.36 -4.84 1.34
CA ALA A 211 -0.63 -4.81 0.07
C ALA A 211 -1.50 -5.39 -1.05
N LYS A 212 -1.25 -5.02 -2.30
CA LYS A 212 -1.81 -5.78 -3.44
C LYS A 212 -1.20 -7.19 -3.50
N ALA A 213 0.11 -7.29 -3.25
CA ALA A 213 0.84 -8.53 -3.05
C ALA A 213 1.91 -8.32 -1.96
N ALA A 214 1.70 -8.89 -0.77
CA ALA A 214 2.51 -8.63 0.41
C ALA A 214 3.98 -9.02 0.23
N GLU A 215 4.27 -10.06 -0.54
CA GLU A 215 5.63 -10.49 -0.83
C GLU A 215 6.43 -9.49 -1.69
N ARG A 216 5.74 -8.55 -2.35
CA ARG A 216 6.34 -7.51 -3.20
C ARG A 216 6.32 -6.13 -2.55
N ALA A 217 5.56 -5.96 -1.48
CA ALA A 217 5.45 -4.68 -0.79
C ALA A 217 6.70 -4.40 0.05
N THR A 218 7.15 -3.14 0.04
CA THR A 218 8.27 -2.68 0.85
C THR A 218 7.78 -1.65 1.87
N THR A 219 8.23 -1.80 3.11
CA THR A 219 7.92 -0.87 4.20
C THR A 219 9.15 -0.01 4.48
N GLY A 220 9.02 1.30 4.28
CA GLY A 220 10.03 2.29 4.62
C GLY A 220 10.23 2.44 6.13
N HIS A 221 11.38 2.99 6.51
CA HIS A 221 11.72 3.25 7.91
C HIS A 221 11.21 4.63 8.35
N VAL A 222 10.80 4.74 9.61
CA VAL A 222 10.44 6.03 10.23
C VAL A 222 11.60 6.59 11.02
N GLU A 223 11.64 7.92 11.20
CA GLU A 223 12.61 8.58 12.07
C GLU A 223 12.58 8.01 13.50
N ARG A 224 13.77 7.86 14.11
CA ARG A 224 13.89 7.37 15.48
C ARG A 224 13.48 8.46 16.47
N SER A 225 12.72 8.08 17.50
CA SER A 225 12.31 9.03 18.55
C SER A 225 13.52 9.56 19.35
N LYS A 226 13.38 10.76 19.94
CA LYS A 226 14.40 11.33 20.85
C LYS A 226 14.74 10.37 22.00
N LEU A 227 13.74 9.64 22.50
CA LEU A 227 13.88 8.63 23.56
C LEU A 227 14.72 7.41 23.10
N ALA A 228 14.51 6.94 21.86
CA ALA A 228 15.30 5.84 21.29
C ALA A 228 16.78 6.22 21.12
N ASN A 229 17.08 7.50 20.88
CA ASN A 229 18.44 8.02 20.81
C ASN A 229 19.05 8.23 22.21
N ALA A 230 18.26 8.56 23.22
CA ALA A 230 18.74 8.78 24.60
C ALA A 230 19.36 7.54 25.26
N ARG A 231 19.08 6.34 24.74
CA ARG A 231 19.67 5.08 25.21
C ARG A 231 21.13 4.89 24.78
N PHE A 232 21.63 5.71 23.84
CA PHE A 232 23.02 5.68 23.41
C PHE A 232 23.80 6.75 24.17
N SER A 233 24.95 6.37 24.71
CA SER A 233 25.89 7.27 25.39
C SER A 233 27.31 6.91 25.00
N ASN A 234 28.27 7.78 25.29
CA ASN A 234 29.67 7.51 25.03
C ASN A 234 30.44 7.44 26.34
N ALA A 235 30.16 6.41 27.14
CA ALA A 235 30.69 6.28 28.52
C ALA A 235 32.21 6.13 28.59
N ASP A 236 32.85 5.73 27.49
CA ASP A 236 34.28 5.42 27.41
C ASP A 236 35.02 6.23 26.34
N ASN A 237 34.40 7.26 25.76
CA ASN A 237 34.98 8.08 24.69
C ASN A 237 35.41 7.25 23.46
N ASP A 238 34.58 6.28 23.07
CA ASP A 238 34.78 5.50 21.85
C ASP A 238 34.73 6.40 20.60
N PRO A 239 35.75 6.35 19.72
CA PRO A 239 35.84 7.21 18.55
C PRO A 239 34.86 6.85 17.43
N LEU A 240 34.23 5.67 17.48
CA LEU A 240 33.34 5.22 16.41
C LEU A 240 31.97 5.92 16.47
N SER A 241 31.29 5.87 17.61
CA SER A 241 30.00 6.53 17.86
C SER A 241 29.54 6.30 19.30
N ASP A 242 28.53 7.05 19.73
CA ASP A 242 27.72 6.70 20.91
C ASP A 242 27.25 5.24 20.79
N TRP A 243 27.28 4.51 21.89
CA TRP A 243 26.88 3.12 21.95
C TRP A 243 25.94 2.88 23.13
N ARG A 244 25.26 1.75 23.12
CA ARG A 244 24.47 1.28 24.26
C ARG A 244 24.86 -0.13 24.62
N VAL A 245 24.53 -0.53 25.84
CA VAL A 245 24.63 -1.93 26.26
C VAL A 245 23.73 -2.77 25.35
N GLY A 246 24.33 -3.72 24.64
CA GLY A 246 23.72 -4.51 23.59
C GLY A 246 22.90 -5.71 24.05
N GLY A 247 22.61 -5.79 25.35
CA GLY A 247 22.00 -6.96 25.96
C GLY A 247 22.94 -8.17 26.03
N ASP A 248 22.37 -9.33 26.36
CA ASP A 248 23.05 -10.61 26.50
C ASP A 248 23.67 -11.07 25.16
N PRO A 249 25.00 -11.27 25.07
CA PRO A 249 25.72 -11.66 23.85
C PRO A 249 25.45 -13.12 23.39
N THR A 250 24.48 -13.80 23.98
CA THR A 250 24.19 -15.21 23.73
C THR A 250 22.88 -15.41 22.93
N GLY A 251 22.81 -16.46 22.12
CA GLY A 251 21.61 -16.93 21.41
C GLY A 251 20.84 -17.99 22.21
N LYS A 252 19.57 -18.24 21.86
CA LYS A 252 18.74 -19.26 22.52
C LYS A 252 19.23 -20.69 22.19
N GLY A 253 19.20 -21.58 23.20
CA GLY A 253 19.53 -23.01 23.08
C GLY A 253 21.02 -23.32 23.21
N ALA A 254 21.36 -24.57 23.53
CA ALA A 254 22.75 -25.04 23.51
C ALA A 254 23.18 -25.38 22.08
N SER A 255 24.41 -24.99 21.70
CA SER A 255 24.99 -25.31 20.39
C SER A 255 26.38 -25.93 20.59
N PRO A 256 26.63 -27.15 20.07
CA PRO A 256 27.94 -27.79 20.14
C PRO A 256 29.03 -26.90 19.52
N GLY A 257 30.02 -26.51 20.31
CA GLY A 257 31.13 -25.64 19.88
C GLY A 257 30.92 -24.13 20.06
N ALA A 258 29.72 -23.68 20.43
CA ALA A 258 29.42 -22.28 20.77
C ALA A 258 28.92 -22.09 22.21
N ASN A 259 28.59 -23.15 22.92
CA ASN A 259 28.45 -23.15 24.38
C ASN A 259 29.83 -23.42 24.98
N TYR A 260 30.48 -22.44 25.62
CA TYR A 260 31.79 -22.58 26.30
C TYR A 260 31.97 -21.44 27.29
N ALA A 261 32.81 -21.60 28.31
CA ALA A 261 33.09 -20.52 29.27
C ALA A 261 34.17 -19.53 28.77
N ILE A 262 34.08 -18.28 29.19
CA ILE A 262 35.09 -17.23 28.96
C ILE A 262 35.59 -16.72 30.31
N GLN A 263 36.91 -16.73 30.50
CA GLN A 263 37.52 -16.20 31.71
C GLN A 263 37.60 -14.67 31.68
N SER A 264 37.14 -14.00 32.73
CA SER A 264 37.33 -12.55 32.91
C SER A 264 38.81 -12.23 33.18
N PRO A 265 39.41 -11.26 32.47
CA PRO A 265 40.78 -10.83 32.75
C PRO A 265 40.87 -9.94 34.02
N PHE A 266 39.73 -9.48 34.55
CA PHE A 266 39.66 -8.62 35.73
C PHE A 266 39.49 -9.41 37.03
N THR A 267 38.56 -10.37 37.02
CA THR A 267 38.17 -11.15 38.21
C THR A 267 38.77 -12.55 38.21
N GLY A 268 39.10 -13.08 37.03
CA GLY A 268 39.53 -14.47 36.87
C GLY A 268 38.40 -15.49 36.88
N GLU A 269 37.15 -15.05 37.06
CA GLU A 269 35.96 -15.90 37.02
C GLU A 269 35.66 -16.39 35.59
N PHE A 270 35.10 -17.59 35.48
CA PHE A 270 34.64 -18.15 34.22
C PHE A 270 33.14 -17.86 34.04
N HIS A 271 32.79 -17.23 32.93
CA HIS A 271 31.42 -16.91 32.58
C HIS A 271 30.94 -17.82 31.45
N ASP A 272 29.93 -18.64 31.75
CA ASP A 272 29.31 -19.55 30.80
C ASP A 272 27.90 -19.06 30.37
N PRO A 273 27.46 -19.42 29.16
CA PRO A 273 26.13 -19.07 28.68
C PRO A 273 25.00 -19.95 29.24
N LYS A 274 25.28 -20.90 30.15
CA LYS A 274 24.31 -21.89 30.67
C LYS A 274 23.58 -22.64 29.55
N GLU A 275 22.25 -22.59 29.50
CA GLU A 275 21.38 -23.20 28.48
C GLU A 275 21.38 -22.46 27.12
N ARG A 276 22.30 -21.49 26.95
CA ARG A 276 22.44 -20.65 25.76
C ARG A 276 23.78 -20.93 25.09
N HIS A 277 24.09 -20.21 24.02
CA HIS A 277 25.40 -20.28 23.36
C HIS A 277 25.85 -18.89 22.92
N TRP A 278 27.15 -18.65 22.73
CA TRP A 278 27.64 -17.38 22.20
C TRP A 278 27.11 -17.14 20.79
N ALA A 279 26.42 -16.01 20.57
CA ALA A 279 25.79 -15.72 19.28
C ALA A 279 26.80 -15.43 18.16
N ASN A 280 28.03 -15.08 18.53
CA ASN A 280 29.11 -14.77 17.59
C ASN A 280 30.12 -15.93 17.51
N LYS A 281 30.75 -16.10 16.34
CA LYS A 281 31.77 -17.14 16.10
C LYS A 281 32.89 -17.06 17.14
N ARG A 282 33.35 -18.21 17.65
CA ARG A 282 34.41 -18.30 18.67
C ARG A 282 35.66 -17.46 18.36
N ALA A 283 36.14 -17.49 17.12
CA ALA A 283 37.29 -16.70 16.69
C ALA A 283 37.07 -15.19 16.84
N GLN A 284 35.86 -14.71 16.59
CA GLN A 284 35.50 -13.30 16.75
C GLN A 284 35.40 -12.91 18.22
N VAL A 285 34.80 -13.78 19.04
CA VAL A 285 34.71 -13.58 20.50
C VAL A 285 36.10 -13.57 21.12
N LYS A 286 36.99 -14.49 20.72
CA LYS A 286 38.40 -14.53 21.13
C LYS A 286 39.10 -13.20 20.81
N LYS A 287 38.95 -12.71 19.58
CA LYS A 287 39.51 -11.41 19.18
C LYS A 287 39.05 -10.27 20.09
N TRP A 288 37.74 -10.20 20.41
CA TRP A 288 37.22 -9.16 21.29
C TRP A 288 37.75 -9.22 22.72
N VAL A 289 37.94 -10.42 23.28
CA VAL A 289 38.52 -10.53 24.63
C VAL A 289 40.02 -10.24 24.64
N GLU A 290 40.74 -10.55 23.57
CA GLU A 290 42.19 -10.25 23.44
C GLU A 290 42.46 -8.75 23.23
N GLU A 291 41.50 -7.99 22.69
CA GLU A 291 41.57 -6.52 22.61
C GLU A 291 41.65 -5.83 23.99
N TRP A 292 41.43 -6.56 25.09
CA TRP A 292 41.74 -6.13 26.46
C TRP A 292 43.24 -6.13 26.79
N GLY A 293 44.11 -6.46 25.83
CA GLY A 293 45.57 -6.47 26.01
C GLY A 293 46.09 -7.74 26.68
N VAL A 294 45.33 -8.83 26.61
CA VAL A 294 45.64 -10.14 27.20
C VAL A 294 45.53 -11.23 26.12
N GLU A 295 46.26 -12.32 26.27
CA GLU A 295 46.18 -13.46 25.34
C GLU A 295 45.34 -14.59 25.94
N TYR A 296 44.58 -15.29 25.09
CA TYR A 296 43.72 -16.40 25.48
C TYR A 296 44.15 -17.74 24.86
N GLU A 297 43.97 -18.82 25.61
CA GLU A 297 44.18 -20.21 25.19
C GLU A 297 42.91 -21.05 25.37
N ASP A 298 42.84 -22.18 24.65
CA ASP A 298 41.79 -23.17 24.84
C ASP A 298 42.13 -24.05 26.06
N CYS A 299 41.29 -23.98 27.10
CA CYS A 299 41.49 -24.74 28.33
C CYS A 299 40.28 -25.64 28.60
N ASP A 300 40.51 -26.92 28.84
CA ASP A 300 39.48 -27.80 29.41
C ASP A 300 39.37 -27.52 30.91
N ILE A 301 38.17 -27.16 31.36
CA ILE A 301 37.88 -26.84 32.76
C ILE A 301 36.98 -27.89 33.44
N GLY A 302 36.65 -28.98 32.73
CA GLY A 302 35.85 -30.09 33.27
C GLY A 302 34.38 -29.75 33.51
N ASP A 303 33.78 -28.88 32.69
CA ASP A 303 32.39 -28.44 32.79
C ASP A 303 31.45 -29.05 31.72
N ASP A 304 31.93 -30.07 30.99
CA ASP A 304 31.24 -30.79 29.91
C ASP A 304 30.75 -29.91 28.73
N ARG A 305 31.20 -28.65 28.65
CA ARG A 305 30.80 -27.67 27.61
C ARG A 305 31.87 -27.45 26.55
N GLY A 306 32.94 -28.24 26.56
CA GLY A 306 34.09 -28.09 25.68
C GLY A 306 35.10 -27.05 26.20
N LYS A 307 36.12 -26.74 25.40
CA LYS A 307 37.25 -25.91 25.89
C LYS A 307 36.82 -24.46 26.12
N ALA A 308 37.05 -23.94 27.31
CA ALA A 308 36.89 -22.54 27.66
C ALA A 308 37.95 -21.67 26.96
N LEU A 309 37.65 -20.37 26.81
CA LEU A 309 38.67 -19.36 26.54
C LEU A 309 39.23 -18.89 27.88
N ALA A 310 40.42 -19.39 28.24
CA ALA A 310 41.12 -19.03 29.48
C ALA A 310 42.33 -18.13 29.20
N LEU A 311 42.80 -17.40 30.21
CA LEU A 311 44.03 -16.61 30.10
C LEU A 311 45.22 -17.52 29.73
N LYS A 312 46.12 -17.06 28.86
CA LYS A 312 47.26 -17.86 28.41
C LYS A 312 48.14 -18.33 29.58
N GLY A 313 48.50 -19.62 29.57
CA GLY A 313 49.23 -20.29 30.65
C GLY A 313 48.34 -20.86 31.76
N TRP A 314 47.02 -20.66 31.73
CA TRP A 314 46.10 -21.14 32.76
C TRP A 314 46.07 -22.67 32.88
N SER A 315 46.11 -23.37 31.75
CA SER A 315 46.14 -24.85 31.69
C SER A 315 47.38 -25.45 32.35
N GLN A 316 48.51 -24.73 32.32
CA GLN A 316 49.79 -25.16 32.89
C GLN A 316 49.94 -24.74 34.36
N ALA A 317 49.13 -23.79 34.84
CA ALA A 317 49.17 -23.28 36.20
C ALA A 317 48.53 -24.26 37.20
N LYS A 318 49.35 -25.21 37.69
CA LYS A 318 48.94 -26.25 38.65
C LYS A 318 48.81 -25.77 40.11
N THR A 319 49.35 -24.59 40.44
CA THR A 319 49.27 -24.03 41.80
C THR A 319 48.45 -22.74 41.82
N GLU A 320 47.77 -22.48 42.94
CA GLU A 320 47.02 -21.25 43.13
C GLU A 320 47.91 -20.00 43.00
N ARG A 321 49.17 -20.09 43.46
CA ARG A 321 50.18 -19.03 43.30
C ARG A 321 50.45 -18.72 41.83
N ALA A 322 50.62 -19.73 40.98
CA ALA A 322 50.84 -19.53 39.55
C ALA A 322 49.62 -18.87 38.88
N ARG A 323 48.40 -19.30 39.23
CA ARG A 323 47.15 -18.69 38.73
C ARG A 323 47.01 -17.23 39.16
N LYS A 324 47.34 -16.90 40.42
CA LYS A 324 47.35 -15.51 40.92
C LYS A 324 48.32 -14.61 40.17
N ILE A 325 49.48 -15.13 39.76
CA ILE A 325 50.46 -14.36 38.97
C ILE A 325 49.91 -14.05 37.56
N ILE A 326 49.33 -15.05 36.89
CA ILE A 326 48.70 -14.86 35.56
C ILE A 326 47.57 -13.85 35.65
N LEU A 327 46.68 -14.01 36.64
CA LEU A 327 45.56 -13.10 36.85
C LEU A 327 46.02 -11.68 37.19
N ALA A 328 47.06 -11.50 38.02
CA ALA A 328 47.58 -10.18 38.36
C ALA A 328 48.13 -9.45 37.12
N ALA A 329 48.84 -10.17 36.23
CA ALA A 329 49.33 -9.62 34.98
C ALA A 329 48.17 -9.25 34.03
N ALA A 330 47.19 -10.15 33.86
CA ALA A 330 46.02 -9.93 33.04
C ALA A 330 45.18 -8.74 33.54
N LYS A 331 44.93 -8.67 34.84
CA LYS A 331 44.19 -7.58 35.49
C LYS A 331 44.87 -6.25 35.28
N LYS A 332 46.21 -6.19 35.38
CA LYS A 332 46.98 -4.97 35.13
C LYS A 332 46.82 -4.49 33.68
N ALA A 333 46.92 -5.39 32.71
CA ALA A 333 46.76 -5.06 31.29
C ALA A 333 45.32 -4.61 30.96
N ALA A 334 44.33 -5.34 31.45
CA ALA A 334 42.91 -5.04 31.25
C ALA A 334 42.51 -3.72 31.91
N GLN A 335 43.03 -3.41 33.11
CA GLN A 335 42.81 -2.14 33.80
C GLN A 335 43.40 -0.97 32.99
N ALA A 336 44.64 -1.09 32.52
CA ALA A 336 45.25 -0.05 31.67
C ALA A 336 44.44 0.20 30.39
N ARG A 337 43.82 -0.86 29.83
CA ARG A 337 42.92 -0.74 28.67
C ARG A 337 41.59 -0.08 29.03
N LEU A 338 41.02 -0.39 30.20
CA LEU A 338 39.79 0.19 30.73
C LEU A 338 39.94 1.70 30.91
N ASP A 339 41.04 2.12 31.56
CA ASP A 339 41.33 3.53 31.87
C ASP A 339 41.55 4.38 30.60
N LYS A 340 42.03 3.75 29.52
CA LYS A 340 42.24 4.42 28.22
C LYS A 340 40.93 4.75 27.48
N GLY A 341 39.80 4.15 27.86
CA GLY A 341 38.53 4.30 27.15
C GLY A 341 38.49 3.53 25.82
N ALA A 342 37.48 3.76 24.97
CA ALA A 342 37.23 3.06 23.71
C ALA A 342 37.29 1.53 23.86
N TRP A 343 36.60 0.98 24.86
CA TRP A 343 36.60 -0.44 25.23
C TRP A 343 36.25 -1.36 24.05
N PRO A 344 36.73 -2.61 24.05
CA PRO A 344 36.37 -3.61 23.04
C PRO A 344 34.86 -3.85 22.90
N MET A 345 34.47 -4.45 21.77
CA MET A 345 33.06 -4.79 21.47
C MET A 345 32.42 -5.69 22.54
N LEU A 346 33.20 -6.60 23.13
CA LEU A 346 32.80 -7.38 24.30
C LEU A 346 33.50 -6.79 25.54
N TYR A 347 32.72 -6.32 26.50
CA TYR A 347 33.23 -5.61 27.66
C TYR A 347 32.64 -6.13 28.98
N TRP A 348 33.32 -5.84 30.09
CA TRP A 348 33.06 -6.43 31.41
C TRP A 348 32.42 -5.43 32.37
N GLY A 349 31.46 -4.63 31.88
CA GLY A 349 30.92 -3.50 32.64
C GLY A 349 31.86 -2.29 32.68
N ILE A 350 31.42 -1.22 33.35
CA ILE A 350 32.19 0.02 33.47
C ILE A 350 33.38 -0.10 34.43
N ASP A 351 33.39 -1.13 35.28
CA ASP A 351 34.34 -1.38 36.36
C ASP A 351 35.11 -2.71 36.20
N GLY A 352 34.84 -3.44 35.11
CA GLY A 352 35.45 -4.76 34.86
C GLY A 352 34.88 -5.90 35.71
N GLN A 353 33.88 -5.65 36.56
CA GLN A 353 33.35 -6.63 37.51
C GLN A 353 32.09 -7.36 37.01
N GLN A 354 31.58 -6.97 35.85
CA GLN A 354 30.30 -7.50 35.35
C GLN A 354 30.50 -8.65 34.36
N LYS A 355 29.40 -9.37 34.11
CA LYS A 355 29.34 -10.37 33.03
C LYS A 355 29.63 -9.73 31.68
N PRO A 356 30.22 -10.48 30.73
CA PRO A 356 30.59 -9.94 29.44
C PRO A 356 29.33 -9.54 28.68
N SER A 357 29.30 -8.30 28.23
CA SER A 357 28.21 -7.70 27.48
C SER A 357 28.73 -7.15 26.15
N LYS A 358 27.85 -7.02 25.17
CA LYS A 358 28.23 -6.53 23.83
C LYS A 358 27.87 -5.06 23.68
N LYS A 359 28.69 -4.27 22.98
CA LYS A 359 28.33 -2.91 22.56
C LYS A 359 27.43 -2.92 21.32
N ILE A 360 26.49 -1.99 21.24
CA ILE A 360 25.76 -1.67 20.00
C ILE A 360 25.97 -0.20 19.67
N TYR A 361 26.69 0.06 18.57
CA TYR A 361 26.99 1.41 18.10
C TYR A 361 25.81 2.04 17.37
N ARG A 362 25.53 3.31 17.66
CA ARG A 362 24.45 4.09 17.05
C ARG A 362 24.56 4.14 15.52
N THR A 363 25.77 4.28 14.98
CA THR A 363 26.05 4.33 13.53
C THR A 363 25.89 2.99 12.82
N LEU A 364 26.01 1.87 13.53
CA LEU A 364 25.92 0.52 12.97
C LEU A 364 24.52 -0.11 13.10
N VAL A 365 23.63 0.53 13.87
CA VAL A 365 22.20 0.22 13.84
C VAL A 365 21.60 0.93 12.63
N MET A 366 20.83 0.23 11.80
CA MET A 366 20.16 0.81 10.63
C MET A 366 19.50 2.15 11.00
N GLN A 367 19.68 3.16 10.14
CA GLN A 367 19.03 4.46 10.34
C GLN A 367 17.51 4.29 10.14
N GLY A 368 16.74 4.70 11.15
CA GLY A 368 15.29 4.55 11.19
C GLY A 368 14.81 3.33 11.98
N ALA A 369 13.52 3.30 12.30
CA ALA A 369 12.86 2.17 12.96
C ALA A 369 11.92 1.46 11.97
N VAL A 370 11.81 0.14 12.08
CA VAL A 370 10.72 -0.60 11.43
C VAL A 370 9.42 -0.16 12.10
N PRO A 371 8.41 0.30 11.34
CA PRO A 371 7.11 0.64 11.91
C PRO A 371 6.50 -0.58 12.61
N GLN A 372 6.16 -0.45 13.90
CA GLN A 372 5.47 -1.51 14.64
C GLN A 372 3.99 -1.14 14.84
N SER A 373 3.12 -2.16 14.83
CA SER A 373 1.72 -2.05 15.23
C SER A 373 1.54 -2.01 16.75
N PHE A 374 2.62 -2.14 17.52
CA PHE A 374 2.63 -2.14 18.98
C PHE A 374 3.92 -1.51 19.50
N TRP A 375 3.78 -0.55 20.42
CA TRP A 375 4.89 0.12 21.10
C TRP A 375 4.57 0.12 22.59
N LEU A 376 5.09 -0.86 23.34
CA LEU A 376 5.05 -0.90 24.79
C LEU A 376 6.50 -1.12 25.24
N ASP A 377 7.02 -0.22 26.08
CA ASP A 377 8.33 -0.38 26.72
C ASP A 377 8.13 -1.26 27.96
N ASP A 378 8.63 -2.50 27.92
CA ASP A 378 8.87 -3.26 29.14
C ASP A 378 10.12 -2.66 29.82
N GLU A 379 9.89 -1.73 30.76
CA GLU A 379 10.39 -1.73 32.15
C GLU A 379 10.43 -0.31 32.76
N GLU A 380 9.77 -0.19 33.93
CA GLU A 380 9.81 0.87 34.97
C GLU A 380 8.94 2.16 34.87
N GLY A 381 7.59 2.00 34.83
CA GLY A 381 6.52 2.76 35.55
C GLY A 381 6.30 4.29 35.40
N PRO A 382 5.11 4.86 35.75
CA PRO A 382 3.81 4.25 36.07
C PRO A 382 2.94 4.04 34.82
N ALA A 383 1.79 3.37 34.98
CA ALA A 383 0.90 2.90 33.92
C ALA A 383 0.36 4.00 32.97
N GLU A 384 1.16 4.45 32.02
CA GLU A 384 0.61 4.79 30.71
C GLU A 384 0.55 3.48 29.91
N LEU A 385 -0.69 3.01 29.69
CA LEU A 385 -1.00 1.93 28.76
C LEU A 385 -0.60 2.37 27.34
N ASP A 386 0.68 2.23 27.02
CA ASP A 386 1.20 2.39 25.67
C ASP A 386 0.92 1.09 24.91
N ALA A 387 -0.35 0.90 24.53
CA ALA A 387 -0.81 -0.29 23.83
C ALA A 387 -1.03 0.01 22.34
N VAL A 388 -0.45 -0.77 21.43
CA VAL A 388 -0.86 -0.96 20.00
C VAL A 388 -0.96 0.32 19.14
N SER A 389 -0.63 1.50 19.65
CA SER A 389 -1.19 2.77 19.15
C SER A 389 -0.15 3.76 18.68
N TRP A 390 -0.39 4.41 17.54
CA TRP A 390 0.29 5.64 17.16
C TRP A 390 -0.22 6.75 18.07
N LEU A 391 0.57 7.05 19.09
CA LEU A 391 0.31 8.08 20.07
C LEU A 391 0.20 9.47 19.45
N ARG A 392 -0.61 10.31 20.06
CA ARG A 392 -0.84 11.71 19.66
C ARG A 392 0.46 12.46 19.35
N ASN A 393 1.47 12.33 20.19
CA ASN A 393 2.75 13.02 20.00
C ASN A 393 3.44 12.66 18.67
N MET A 394 3.16 11.48 18.12
CA MET A 394 3.74 10.96 16.89
C MET A 394 2.85 11.12 15.66
N SER A 395 1.52 11.24 15.80
CA SER A 395 0.56 11.26 14.68
C SER A 395 -0.41 12.46 14.66
N GLY A 396 -0.52 13.23 15.74
CA GLY A 396 -1.51 14.31 15.88
C GLY A 396 -2.90 13.85 16.33
N ARG A 397 -3.75 14.80 16.73
CA ARG A 397 -5.18 14.65 17.12
C ARG A 397 -6.10 15.12 16.02
N SER A 398 -7.36 14.66 16.03
CA SER A 398 -8.41 15.23 15.15
C SER A 398 -8.51 16.76 15.24
N ARG A 399 -8.36 17.32 16.45
CA ARG A 399 -8.37 18.78 16.65
C ARG A 399 -7.20 19.48 15.96
N ASP A 400 -6.03 18.84 15.89
CA ASP A 400 -4.86 19.41 15.23
C ASP A 400 -5.14 19.57 13.72
N GLY A 401 -5.87 18.63 13.10
CA GLY A 401 -6.29 18.72 11.69
C GLY A 401 -7.20 19.92 11.40
N ILE A 402 -8.15 20.22 12.29
CA ILE A 402 -9.03 21.40 12.15
C ILE A 402 -8.23 22.69 12.34
N GLU A 403 -7.38 22.77 13.37
CA GLU A 403 -6.54 23.94 13.64
C GLU A 403 -5.55 24.21 12.49
N GLU A 404 -4.99 23.15 11.89
CA GLU A 404 -4.18 23.22 10.67
C GLU A 404 -4.99 23.78 9.49
N LEU A 405 -6.19 23.26 9.24
CA LEU A 405 -7.04 23.74 8.15
C LEU A 405 -7.45 25.22 8.35
N ASP A 406 -7.88 25.58 9.55
CA ASP A 406 -8.20 26.96 9.95
C ASP A 406 -7.04 27.92 9.66
N SER A 407 -5.81 27.50 9.93
CA SER A 407 -4.61 28.30 9.67
C SER A 407 -4.35 28.54 8.18
N ILE A 408 -4.84 27.65 7.31
CA ILE A 408 -4.61 27.68 5.86
C ILE A 408 -5.73 28.45 5.16
N VAL A 409 -6.99 28.02 5.31
CA VAL A 409 -8.13 28.57 4.56
C VAL A 409 -8.93 29.60 5.34
N GLY A 410 -8.73 29.70 6.66
CA GLY A 410 -9.47 30.58 7.56
C GLY A 410 -10.65 29.86 8.21
N LYS A 411 -11.13 30.38 9.34
CA LYS A 411 -12.27 29.81 10.08
C LYS A 411 -13.58 29.91 9.29
N GLY A 412 -14.55 29.06 9.65
CA GLY A 412 -15.89 29.11 9.07
C GLY A 412 -16.07 28.34 7.76
N HIS A 413 -15.12 27.46 7.44
CA HIS A 413 -15.17 26.59 6.26
C HIS A 413 -16.17 25.40 6.39
N GLY A 414 -16.71 25.14 7.59
CA GLY A 414 -17.77 24.15 7.80
C GLY A 414 -17.35 22.68 7.60
N PHE A 415 -16.07 22.36 7.73
CA PHE A 415 -15.53 20.99 7.58
C PHE A 415 -14.97 20.49 8.91
N GLU A 416 -15.56 19.44 9.50
CA GLU A 416 -15.26 19.08 10.89
C GLU A 416 -14.36 17.84 11.03
N THR A 417 -14.19 17.06 9.97
CA THR A 417 -13.56 15.73 9.99
C THR A 417 -12.19 15.72 9.31
N VAL A 418 -11.31 16.66 9.67
CA VAL A 418 -9.97 16.77 9.06
C VAL A 418 -8.98 15.79 9.68
N LYS A 419 -8.34 14.95 8.87
CA LYS A 419 -7.22 14.12 9.33
C LYS A 419 -5.97 14.98 9.61
N PRO A 420 -5.21 14.69 10.69
CA PRO A 420 -4.00 15.45 11.01
C PRO A 420 -2.93 15.25 9.94
N LEU A 421 -2.25 16.32 9.53
CA LEU A 421 -1.23 16.25 8.49
C LEU A 421 -0.07 15.31 8.86
N LYS A 422 0.30 15.28 10.15
CA LYS A 422 1.37 14.42 10.66
C LYS A 422 1.09 12.93 10.46
N LEU A 423 -0.15 12.49 10.66
CA LEU A 423 -0.58 11.11 10.42
C LEU A 423 -0.39 10.74 8.95
N ILE A 424 -0.92 11.56 8.05
CA ILE A 424 -0.88 11.34 6.60
C ILE A 424 0.57 11.34 6.09
N LYS A 425 1.40 12.30 6.51
CA LYS A 425 2.84 12.32 6.15
C LYS A 425 3.55 11.03 6.55
N LYS A 426 3.29 10.54 7.77
CA LYS A 426 3.92 9.32 8.26
C LYS A 426 3.54 8.08 7.43
N ILE A 427 2.26 7.95 7.05
CA ILE A 427 1.81 6.85 6.18
C ILE A 427 2.51 6.93 4.80
N ILE A 428 2.57 8.11 4.19
CA ILE A 428 3.22 8.33 2.90
C ILE A 428 4.71 8.00 2.97
N GLN A 429 5.42 8.41 4.02
CA GLN A 429 6.84 8.11 4.20
C GLN A 429 7.11 6.60 4.31
N ILE A 430 6.21 5.86 4.95
CA ILE A 430 6.36 4.41 5.16
C ILE A 430 6.08 3.66 3.86
N TRP A 431 4.98 3.95 3.15
CA TRP A 431 4.51 3.08 2.07
C TRP A 431 4.57 3.68 0.67
N CYS A 432 4.90 4.96 0.51
CA CYS A 432 5.08 5.57 -0.81
C CYS A 432 6.57 5.85 -1.12
N PRO A 433 7.12 5.22 -2.19
CA PRO A 433 8.47 5.52 -2.68
C PRO A 433 8.66 7.01 -2.96
N GLN A 434 9.92 7.49 -2.98
CA GLN A 434 10.20 8.91 -3.19
C GLN A 434 9.76 9.48 -4.55
N ALA A 435 9.58 8.64 -5.57
CA ALA A 435 9.01 9.03 -6.87
C ALA A 435 7.65 8.36 -7.13
N GLY A 436 6.96 7.94 -6.06
CA GLY A 436 5.73 7.18 -6.13
C GLY A 436 4.48 8.01 -6.39
N LEU A 437 3.39 7.34 -6.74
CA LEU A 437 2.06 7.91 -6.94
C LEU A 437 1.13 7.58 -5.78
N VAL A 438 0.57 8.62 -5.14
CA VAL A 438 -0.45 8.51 -4.09
C VAL A 438 -1.84 8.78 -4.67
N LEU A 439 -2.81 7.90 -4.43
CA LEU A 439 -4.21 8.10 -4.78
C LEU A 439 -5.04 8.28 -3.51
N ASP A 440 -5.89 9.30 -3.48
CA ASP A 440 -6.91 9.49 -2.46
C ASP A 440 -8.27 9.76 -3.11
N PRO A 441 -9.16 8.75 -3.19
CA PRO A 441 -10.48 8.90 -3.80
C PRO A 441 -11.54 9.49 -2.86
N PHE A 442 -11.15 9.88 -1.64
CA PHE A 442 -11.98 10.57 -0.64
C PHE A 442 -11.17 11.73 -0.04
N ALA A 443 -10.75 12.67 -0.89
CA ALA A 443 -9.72 13.64 -0.53
C ALA A 443 -10.14 14.61 0.59
N GLY A 444 -11.44 14.82 0.79
CA GLY A 444 -12.04 15.63 1.84
C GLY A 444 -11.56 17.07 1.80
N SER A 445 -10.72 17.45 2.77
CA SER A 445 -10.12 18.79 2.80
C SER A 445 -8.83 18.91 1.99
N GLY A 446 -8.30 17.82 1.43
CA GLY A 446 -7.04 17.80 0.67
C GLY A 446 -5.77 17.58 1.51
N THR A 447 -5.90 17.01 2.72
CA THR A 447 -4.74 16.73 3.60
C THR A 447 -3.68 15.87 2.91
N THR A 448 -4.09 14.85 2.13
CA THR A 448 -3.19 13.97 1.39
C THR A 448 -2.32 14.72 0.38
N GLY A 449 -2.91 15.62 -0.41
CA GLY A 449 -2.16 16.45 -1.36
C GLY A 449 -1.18 17.39 -0.66
N GLN A 450 -1.59 18.03 0.45
CA GLN A 450 -0.67 18.86 1.23
C GLN A 450 0.51 18.05 1.77
N ALA A 451 0.26 16.86 2.30
CA ALA A 451 1.30 16.00 2.85
C ALA A 451 2.35 15.64 1.79
N VAL A 452 1.92 15.30 0.57
CA VAL A 452 2.82 15.03 -0.56
C VAL A 452 3.66 16.25 -0.92
N ILE A 453 3.04 17.43 -1.05
CA ILE A 453 3.73 18.68 -1.41
C ILE A 453 4.82 19.01 -0.37
N GLU A 454 4.46 18.98 0.91
CA GLU A 454 5.40 19.31 1.98
C GLU A 454 6.51 18.26 2.12
N LEU A 455 6.20 16.96 2.03
CA LEU A 455 7.22 15.90 2.08
C LEU A 455 8.20 15.98 0.92
N ASN A 456 7.75 16.32 -0.28
CA ASN A 456 8.65 16.52 -1.42
C ASN A 456 9.63 17.66 -1.14
N SER A 457 9.17 18.76 -0.56
CA SER A 457 10.04 19.87 -0.16
C SER A 457 10.96 19.54 1.01
N GLU A 458 10.51 18.72 1.96
CA GLU A 458 11.27 18.34 3.17
C GLU A 458 12.35 17.28 2.89
N THR A 459 12.09 16.39 1.93
CA THR A 459 12.91 15.18 1.70
C THR A 459 13.52 15.09 0.30
N GLU A 460 13.46 16.19 -0.47
CA GLU A 460 13.90 16.26 -1.88
C GLU A 460 13.31 15.14 -2.76
N ALA A 461 12.07 14.74 -2.44
CA ALA A 461 11.36 13.68 -3.14
C ALA A 461 10.53 14.23 -4.31
N ALA A 462 10.11 13.34 -5.22
CA ALA A 462 9.33 13.64 -6.42
C ALA A 462 8.01 12.85 -6.46
N ARG A 463 7.35 12.71 -5.31
CA ARG A 463 6.06 12.00 -5.22
C ARG A 463 4.97 12.79 -5.95
N ARG A 464 4.01 12.07 -6.50
CA ARG A 464 2.85 12.61 -7.19
C ARG A 464 1.57 12.23 -6.48
N PHE A 465 0.51 13.01 -6.67
CA PHE A 465 -0.81 12.66 -6.16
C PHE A 465 -1.91 12.74 -7.23
N ILE A 466 -2.93 11.89 -7.05
CA ILE A 466 -4.25 12.02 -7.64
C ILE A 466 -5.25 12.10 -6.48
N LEU A 467 -5.98 13.20 -6.40
CA LEU A 467 -7.05 13.39 -5.44
C LEU A 467 -8.38 13.39 -6.18
N ILE A 468 -9.41 12.81 -5.56
CA ILE A 468 -10.78 12.87 -6.06
C ILE A 468 -11.67 13.38 -4.93
N GLU A 469 -12.44 14.41 -5.23
CA GLU A 469 -13.47 14.94 -4.34
C GLU A 469 -14.66 15.42 -5.17
N GLN A 470 -15.86 15.37 -4.61
CA GLN A 470 -17.06 15.85 -5.29
C GLN A 470 -17.60 17.10 -4.61
N GLY A 471 -17.75 18.19 -5.38
CA GLY A 471 -18.52 19.35 -4.92
C GLY A 471 -20.01 19.02 -4.74
N ASN A 472 -20.65 19.54 -3.69
CA ASN A 472 -22.11 19.46 -3.56
C ASN A 472 -22.79 20.34 -4.63
N THR A 473 -23.69 19.78 -5.43
CA THR A 473 -24.13 20.44 -6.67
C THR A 473 -25.36 21.29 -6.48
N ASP A 474 -26.18 20.98 -5.47
CA ASP A 474 -27.48 21.61 -5.25
C ASP A 474 -27.39 22.91 -4.44
N LYS A 475 -26.26 23.12 -3.74
CA LYS A 475 -26.00 24.32 -2.91
C LYS A 475 -24.78 25.15 -3.35
N GLY A 476 -24.11 24.72 -4.42
CA GLY A 476 -22.81 25.25 -4.85
C GLY A 476 -21.65 24.42 -4.33
N ASP A 477 -20.53 24.40 -5.06
CA ASP A 477 -19.38 23.57 -4.74
C ASP A 477 -18.68 24.04 -3.45
N HIS A 478 -19.00 23.40 -2.33
CA HIS A 478 -18.44 23.68 -1.00
C HIS A 478 -17.16 22.87 -0.68
N TYR A 479 -16.70 21.98 -1.56
CA TYR A 479 -15.62 21.03 -1.22
C TYR A 479 -14.50 20.99 -2.25
N ALA A 480 -14.74 20.58 -3.49
CA ALA A 480 -13.67 20.37 -4.46
C ALA A 480 -12.98 21.70 -4.84
N LYS A 481 -13.75 22.71 -5.29
CA LYS A 481 -13.21 24.02 -5.70
C LYS A 481 -12.91 24.94 -4.52
N THR A 482 -13.82 25.03 -3.56
CA THR A 482 -13.78 26.07 -2.50
C THR A 482 -12.99 25.67 -1.26
N LEU A 483 -12.75 24.38 -1.04
CA LEU A 483 -11.99 23.89 0.11
C LEU A 483 -10.70 23.19 -0.31
N THR A 484 -10.81 22.08 -1.04
CA THR A 484 -9.67 21.22 -1.41
C THR A 484 -8.68 21.96 -2.31
N ALA A 485 -9.16 22.50 -3.43
CA ALA A 485 -8.31 23.26 -4.35
C ALA A 485 -7.77 24.54 -3.69
N ASP A 486 -8.57 25.23 -2.87
CA ASP A 486 -8.12 26.44 -2.15
C ASP A 486 -7.02 26.11 -1.14
N ARG A 487 -7.18 25.04 -0.35
CA ARG A 487 -6.14 24.55 0.58
C ARG A 487 -4.83 24.32 -0.14
N LEU A 488 -4.84 23.52 -1.22
CA LEU A 488 -3.63 23.19 -1.97
C LEU A 488 -3.00 24.43 -2.61
N LYS A 489 -3.83 25.32 -3.16
CA LYS A 489 -3.37 26.60 -3.74
C LYS A 489 -2.66 27.46 -2.70
N ARG A 490 -3.22 27.61 -1.51
CA ARG A 490 -2.61 28.41 -0.43
C ARG A 490 -1.32 27.78 0.08
N VAL A 491 -1.28 26.45 0.20
CA VAL A 491 -0.08 25.69 0.58
C VAL A 491 1.06 25.92 -0.43
N LEU A 492 0.78 25.85 -1.73
CA LEU A 492 1.77 26.05 -2.80
C LEU A 492 2.21 27.52 -2.91
N THR A 493 1.26 28.45 -2.91
CA THR A 493 1.56 29.89 -3.07
C THR A 493 2.13 30.52 -1.80
N GLY A 494 2.00 29.86 -0.64
CA GLY A 494 2.37 30.40 0.66
C GLY A 494 1.40 31.47 1.19
N GLN A 495 0.24 31.68 0.56
CA GLN A 495 -0.76 32.68 0.96
C GLN A 495 -1.80 32.09 1.93
N LEU A 496 -1.38 31.80 3.16
CA LEU A 496 -2.27 31.22 4.18
C LEU A 496 -3.16 32.29 4.81
N ALA A 497 -4.29 31.87 5.38
CA ALA A 497 -5.15 32.75 6.17
C ALA A 497 -4.46 33.27 7.44
N SER A 498 -3.58 32.47 8.05
CA SER A 498 -2.78 32.84 9.22
C SER A 498 -1.57 33.74 8.91
N GLY A 499 -1.21 33.92 7.64
CA GLY A 499 -0.06 34.72 7.23
C GLY A 499 0.62 34.20 5.96
N LYS A 500 1.73 34.83 5.59
CA LYS A 500 2.52 34.42 4.43
C LYS A 500 3.67 33.50 4.84
N ARG A 501 3.90 32.44 4.05
CA ARG A 501 5.11 31.62 4.09
C ARG A 501 5.79 31.59 2.72
N ASN A 502 7.01 31.06 2.66
CA ASN A 502 7.68 30.86 1.38
C ASN A 502 6.86 29.90 0.49
N PRO A 503 6.68 30.22 -0.80
CA PRO A 503 6.04 29.30 -1.74
C PRO A 503 6.79 27.98 -1.81
N LEU A 504 6.04 26.89 -2.00
CA LEU A 504 6.61 25.57 -2.24
C LEU A 504 6.64 25.30 -3.75
N PRO A 505 7.67 24.60 -4.26
CA PRO A 505 7.72 24.23 -5.67
C PRO A 505 6.59 23.23 -5.99
N GLY A 506 6.15 23.24 -7.25
CA GLY A 506 5.13 22.32 -7.75
C GLY A 506 3.82 22.99 -8.14
N GLY A 507 2.83 22.15 -8.42
CA GLY A 507 1.56 22.54 -9.02
C GLY A 507 0.61 21.37 -9.10
N PHE A 508 -0.63 21.63 -9.50
CA PHE A 508 -1.63 20.62 -9.79
C PHE A 508 -2.62 21.09 -10.85
N ARG A 509 -3.17 20.15 -11.60
CA ARG A 509 -4.31 20.36 -12.49
C ARG A 509 -5.60 20.09 -11.77
N PHE A 510 -6.53 21.01 -11.90
CA PHE A 510 -7.91 20.79 -11.52
C PHE A 510 -8.70 20.29 -12.73
N ILE A 511 -9.34 19.13 -12.60
CA ILE A 511 -10.04 18.44 -13.68
C ILE A 511 -11.49 18.21 -13.27
N GLU A 512 -12.44 18.59 -14.12
CA GLU A 512 -13.87 18.42 -13.85
C GLU A 512 -14.44 17.31 -14.74
N LEU A 513 -15.03 16.30 -14.11
CA LEU A 513 -15.72 15.21 -14.79
C LEU A 513 -17.02 15.73 -15.41
N GLN A 514 -17.19 15.55 -16.72
CA GLN A 514 -18.40 15.94 -17.42
C GLN A 514 -19.53 14.96 -17.10
N ARG A 515 -20.75 15.49 -16.94
CA ARG A 515 -21.93 14.72 -16.52
C ARG A 515 -22.75 14.20 -17.69
N GLU A 516 -22.45 14.63 -18.90
CA GLU A 516 -23.13 14.18 -20.11
C GLU A 516 -22.79 12.71 -20.42
N LYS A 517 -23.77 11.98 -20.94
CA LYS A 517 -23.59 10.58 -21.35
C LYS A 517 -22.61 10.53 -22.53
N ILE A 518 -21.60 9.66 -22.44
CA ILE A 518 -20.75 9.34 -23.59
C ILE A 518 -21.62 8.66 -24.67
N ASP A 519 -21.42 9.02 -25.94
CA ASP A 519 -21.99 8.29 -27.07
C ASP A 519 -21.38 6.89 -27.24
N ALA A 520 -21.99 6.04 -28.06
CA ALA A 520 -21.51 4.67 -28.24
C ALA A 520 -20.10 4.61 -28.86
N ASP A 521 -19.74 5.59 -29.70
CA ASP A 521 -18.49 5.60 -30.45
C ASP A 521 -17.28 5.87 -29.55
N ALA A 522 -17.40 6.83 -28.62
CA ALA A 522 -16.35 7.11 -27.65
C ALA A 522 -16.19 5.99 -26.61
N VAL A 523 -17.26 5.26 -26.27
CA VAL A 523 -17.16 4.05 -25.44
C VAL A 523 -16.46 2.92 -26.19
N ASN A 524 -16.81 2.69 -27.45
CA ASN A 524 -16.18 1.68 -28.29
C ASN A 524 -14.68 1.97 -28.51
N ALA A 525 -14.31 3.25 -28.67
CA ALA A 525 -12.91 3.67 -28.76
C ALA A 525 -12.15 3.38 -27.45
N LEU A 526 -12.75 3.62 -26.29
CA LEU A 526 -12.14 3.32 -24.99
C LEU A 526 -11.98 1.82 -24.74
N ALA A 527 -13.00 1.01 -25.06
CA ALA A 527 -12.95 -0.45 -24.94
C ALA A 527 -11.88 -1.07 -25.85
N ARG A 528 -11.70 -0.51 -27.06
CA ARG A 528 -10.63 -0.89 -27.98
C ARG A 528 -9.25 -0.67 -27.36
N GLU A 529 -9.02 0.46 -26.70
CA GLU A 529 -7.72 0.76 -26.08
C GLU A 529 -7.45 -0.16 -24.87
N GLU A 530 -8.48 -0.53 -24.10
CA GLU A 530 -8.36 -1.52 -23.01
C GLU A 530 -7.96 -2.91 -23.55
N MET A 531 -8.60 -3.33 -24.66
CA MET A 531 -8.25 -4.56 -25.36
C MET A 531 -6.77 -4.57 -25.79
N ILE A 532 -6.27 -3.46 -26.34
CA ILE A 532 -4.87 -3.33 -26.76
C ILE A 532 -3.92 -3.51 -25.57
N ASP A 533 -4.20 -2.88 -24.44
CA ASP A 533 -3.33 -2.96 -23.26
C ASP A 533 -3.30 -4.36 -22.63
N LEU A 534 -4.44 -5.04 -22.61
CA LEU A 534 -4.51 -6.44 -22.17
C LEU A 534 -3.77 -7.38 -23.13
N LEU A 535 -3.88 -7.16 -24.43
CA LEU A 535 -3.18 -7.96 -25.44
C LEU A 535 -1.66 -7.75 -25.36
N LEU A 536 -1.19 -6.52 -25.13
CA LEU A 536 0.23 -6.25 -24.91
C LEU A 536 0.75 -7.00 -23.66
N THR A 537 -0.03 -6.98 -22.58
CA THR A 537 0.32 -7.66 -21.33
C THR A 537 0.31 -9.18 -21.48
N SER A 538 -0.72 -9.76 -22.10
CA SER A 538 -0.85 -11.20 -22.34
C SER A 538 0.22 -11.74 -23.29
N HIS A 539 0.61 -10.95 -24.30
CA HIS A 539 1.69 -11.31 -25.22
C HIS A 539 3.06 -11.38 -24.50
N TRP A 540 3.26 -10.60 -23.43
CA TRP A 540 4.48 -10.64 -22.61
C TRP A 540 4.60 -11.87 -21.71
N ASP A 541 3.49 -12.50 -21.34
CA ASP A 541 3.49 -13.70 -20.49
C ASP A 541 3.75 -15.00 -21.28
N GLN A 542 3.48 -15.01 -22.59
CA GLN A 542 3.65 -16.20 -23.43
C GLN A 542 5.01 -16.28 -24.16
N ALA A 543 5.79 -15.19 -24.19
CA ALA A 543 7.06 -15.14 -24.89
C ALA A 543 8.24 -14.93 -23.92
N ASP A 544 9.27 -15.77 -24.06
CA ASP A 544 10.57 -15.62 -23.38
C ASP A 544 10.99 -14.15 -23.34
N LYS A 545 11.24 -13.65 -22.11
CA LYS A 545 11.44 -12.24 -21.71
C LYS A 545 12.53 -11.45 -22.46
N ALA A 546 13.16 -11.99 -23.50
CA ALA A 546 14.42 -11.47 -24.04
C ALA A 546 14.43 -11.11 -25.55
N LYS A 547 13.37 -11.30 -26.37
CA LYS A 547 13.53 -11.13 -27.84
C LYS A 547 12.50 -10.33 -28.63
N SER A 548 11.43 -9.80 -28.05
CA SER A 548 10.45 -9.00 -28.82
C SER A 548 9.76 -7.96 -27.96
N TYR A 549 10.33 -6.76 -27.85
CA TYR A 549 9.61 -5.61 -27.31
C TYR A 549 8.60 -5.13 -28.36
N LEU A 550 7.30 -5.21 -28.02
CA LEU A 550 6.25 -4.55 -28.77
C LEU A 550 6.21 -3.07 -28.38
N ARG A 551 6.42 -2.18 -29.35
CA ARG A 551 6.26 -0.74 -29.20
C ARG A 551 4.84 -0.36 -29.57
N ARG A 552 4.04 0.05 -28.59
CA ARG A 552 2.68 0.58 -28.79
C ARG A 552 2.74 1.87 -29.60
N LEU A 553 1.83 2.00 -30.58
CA LEU A 553 1.64 3.22 -31.36
C LEU A 553 0.61 4.14 -30.67
N PRO A 554 0.63 5.46 -30.92
CA PRO A 554 -0.30 6.40 -30.31
C PRO A 554 -1.78 6.00 -30.53
N ALA A 555 -2.60 6.13 -29.49
CA ALA A 555 -4.02 5.82 -29.55
C ALA A 555 -4.72 6.65 -30.65
N GLY A 556 -5.61 6.00 -31.42
CA GLY A 556 -6.36 6.64 -32.51
C GLY A 556 -5.57 6.98 -33.78
N ALA A 557 -4.25 6.73 -33.83
CA ALA A 557 -3.44 6.99 -35.03
C ALA A 557 -3.79 6.05 -36.20
N HIS A 558 -4.32 4.88 -35.89
CA HIS A 558 -4.57 3.78 -36.81
C HIS A 558 -5.86 3.05 -36.42
N ARG A 559 -6.59 2.54 -37.42
CA ARG A 559 -7.85 1.81 -37.25
C ARG A 559 -7.63 0.41 -36.70
N HIS A 560 -6.67 -0.36 -37.22
CA HIS A 560 -6.39 -1.73 -36.77
C HIS A 560 -4.99 -1.87 -36.19
N LEU A 561 -3.97 -1.27 -36.80
CA LEU A 561 -2.59 -1.31 -36.31
C LEU A 561 -2.48 -0.65 -34.92
N PHE A 562 -1.84 -1.32 -33.96
CA PHE A 562 -1.68 -0.79 -32.60
C PHE A 562 -0.27 -0.92 -32.03
N ALA A 563 0.58 -1.80 -32.57
CA ALA A 563 1.96 -1.95 -32.14
C ALA A 563 2.86 -2.44 -33.26
N VAL A 564 4.17 -2.27 -33.08
CA VAL A 564 5.21 -2.84 -33.95
C VAL A 564 6.29 -3.50 -33.11
N ASN A 565 6.94 -4.53 -33.65
CA ASN A 565 8.08 -5.18 -32.98
C ASN A 565 9.43 -4.67 -33.51
N SER A 566 10.53 -5.26 -33.02
CA SER A 566 11.91 -4.93 -33.43
C SER A 566 12.23 -5.22 -34.90
N ARG A 567 11.45 -6.08 -35.57
CA ARG A 567 11.56 -6.37 -37.01
C ARG A 567 10.67 -5.46 -37.86
N ASN A 568 10.06 -4.44 -37.25
CA ASN A 568 9.08 -3.55 -37.87
C ASN A 568 7.85 -4.30 -38.43
N GLU A 569 7.51 -5.46 -37.85
CA GLU A 569 6.29 -6.20 -38.17
C GLU A 569 5.11 -5.59 -37.39
N GLY A 570 3.97 -5.43 -38.05
CA GLY A 570 2.79 -4.76 -37.48
C GLY A 570 1.87 -5.70 -36.72
N PHE A 571 1.32 -5.21 -35.62
CA PHE A 571 0.34 -5.88 -34.77
C PHE A 571 -1.00 -5.16 -34.87
N TYR A 572 -2.05 -5.90 -35.23
CA TYR A 572 -3.37 -5.39 -35.61
C TYR A 572 -4.46 -5.99 -34.75
N LEU A 573 -5.43 -5.18 -34.36
CA LEU A 573 -6.64 -5.59 -33.65
C LEU A 573 -7.86 -5.31 -34.53
N ILE A 574 -8.64 -6.35 -34.81
CA ILE A 574 -9.96 -6.20 -35.43
C ILE A 574 -10.96 -5.98 -34.31
N TRP A 575 -11.44 -4.75 -34.16
CA TRP A 575 -12.45 -4.37 -33.17
C TRP A 575 -13.21 -3.16 -33.71
N ASP A 576 -14.26 -3.42 -34.48
CA ASP A 576 -15.09 -2.37 -35.09
C ASP A 576 -16.28 -1.99 -34.18
N ASP A 577 -16.79 -2.93 -33.36
CA ASP A 577 -17.88 -2.72 -32.39
C ASP A 577 -17.77 -3.74 -31.24
N SER A 578 -18.21 -3.38 -30.03
CA SER A 578 -18.21 -4.27 -28.85
C SER A 578 -19.30 -5.34 -28.89
N GLU A 579 -20.38 -5.10 -29.63
CA GLU A 579 -21.47 -6.06 -29.81
C GLU A 579 -21.29 -7.00 -31.02
N GLN A 580 -20.36 -6.67 -31.93
CA GLN A 580 -20.10 -7.49 -33.11
C GLN A 580 -18.91 -8.43 -32.88
N THR A 581 -19.03 -9.66 -33.40
CA THR A 581 -17.92 -10.60 -33.34
C THR A 581 -16.75 -10.08 -34.16
N SER A 582 -15.57 -10.02 -33.54
CA SER A 582 -14.32 -9.69 -34.22
C SER A 582 -13.92 -10.80 -35.19
N VAL A 583 -13.99 -10.53 -36.51
CA VAL A 583 -13.74 -11.53 -37.56
C VAL A 583 -12.70 -11.06 -38.56
N LEU A 584 -11.62 -11.85 -38.74
CA LEU A 584 -10.66 -11.69 -39.84
C LEU A 584 -11.22 -12.29 -41.14
N ASN A 585 -11.92 -11.46 -41.91
CA ASN A 585 -12.39 -11.79 -43.26
C ASN A 585 -11.51 -11.12 -44.35
N ARG A 586 -11.82 -11.39 -45.63
CA ARG A 586 -11.04 -10.87 -46.77
C ARG A 586 -11.01 -9.33 -46.83
N ASP A 587 -12.08 -8.66 -46.41
CA ASP A 587 -12.14 -7.20 -46.45
C ASP A 587 -11.38 -6.56 -45.28
N ALA A 588 -11.47 -7.14 -44.08
CA ALA A 588 -10.64 -6.76 -42.95
C ALA A 588 -9.14 -6.93 -43.28
N TYR A 589 -8.78 -8.03 -43.95
CA TYR A 589 -7.40 -8.24 -44.41
C TYR A 589 -6.94 -7.15 -45.39
N LYS A 590 -7.76 -6.76 -46.39
CA LYS A 590 -7.41 -5.67 -47.31
C LYS A 590 -7.17 -4.35 -46.57
N ARG A 591 -7.98 -4.06 -45.55
CA ARG A 591 -7.80 -2.86 -44.70
C ARG A 591 -6.48 -2.91 -43.93
N ILE A 592 -6.17 -4.04 -43.30
CA ILE A 592 -4.91 -4.28 -42.58
C ILE A 592 -3.69 -4.10 -43.49
N VAL A 593 -3.72 -4.66 -44.71
CA VAL A 593 -2.62 -4.54 -45.68
C VAL A 593 -2.44 -3.10 -46.14
N ALA A 594 -3.54 -2.40 -46.43
CA ALA A 594 -3.50 -0.99 -46.84
C ALA A 594 -2.93 -0.10 -45.73
N GLU A 595 -3.39 -0.32 -44.50
CA GLU A 595 -2.91 0.39 -43.31
C GLU A 595 -1.44 0.09 -43.02
N GLY A 596 -1.01 -1.17 -43.14
CA GLY A 596 0.39 -1.54 -42.97
C GLY A 596 1.31 -0.92 -44.01
N LYS A 597 0.87 -0.84 -45.27
CA LYS A 597 1.62 -0.13 -46.32
C LYS A 597 1.73 1.36 -46.02
N ALA A 598 0.65 1.99 -45.56
CA ALA A 598 0.64 3.41 -45.21
C ALA A 598 1.52 3.73 -43.99
N ALA A 599 1.62 2.78 -43.04
CA ALA A 599 2.47 2.89 -41.86
C ALA A 599 3.92 2.39 -42.08
N GLU A 600 4.28 2.02 -43.31
CA GLU A 600 5.62 1.53 -43.68
C GLU A 600 6.12 0.34 -42.83
N VAL A 601 5.22 -0.56 -42.42
CA VAL A 601 5.58 -1.78 -41.68
C VAL A 601 5.89 -2.95 -42.62
N ALA A 602 6.67 -3.92 -42.13
CA ALA A 602 7.05 -5.12 -42.88
C ALA A 602 5.82 -5.93 -43.32
N PRO A 603 5.89 -6.67 -44.46
CA PRO A 603 4.77 -7.42 -45.03
C PRO A 603 4.47 -8.74 -44.29
N LYS A 604 4.51 -8.70 -42.96
CA LYS A 604 4.07 -9.76 -42.05
C LYS A 604 3.13 -9.15 -41.01
N TYR A 605 1.90 -9.65 -40.97
CA TYR A 605 0.80 -9.05 -40.24
C TYR A 605 0.36 -9.94 -39.09
N HIS A 606 0.60 -9.49 -37.86
CA HIS A 606 0.16 -10.16 -36.63
C HIS A 606 -1.25 -9.68 -36.28
N VAL A 607 -2.27 -10.53 -36.41
CA VAL A 607 -3.68 -10.09 -36.32
C VAL A 607 -4.40 -10.77 -35.17
N TYR A 608 -4.94 -9.95 -34.27
CA TYR A 608 -5.83 -10.35 -33.19
C TYR A 608 -7.30 -10.21 -33.61
N ALA A 609 -8.04 -11.32 -33.54
CA ALA A 609 -9.48 -11.36 -33.71
C ALA A 609 -10.12 -12.55 -32.97
N SER A 610 -11.44 -12.58 -32.84
CA SER A 610 -12.14 -13.71 -32.22
C SER A 610 -12.20 -14.92 -33.16
N ILE A 611 -12.39 -14.69 -34.46
CA ILE A 611 -12.49 -15.74 -35.48
C ILE A 611 -11.72 -15.32 -36.74
N ALA A 612 -11.07 -16.27 -37.42
CA ALA A 612 -10.35 -16.03 -38.66
C ALA A 612 -10.78 -17.00 -39.79
N PRO A 613 -11.91 -16.73 -40.47
CA PRO A 613 -12.33 -17.52 -41.64
C PRO A 613 -11.43 -17.33 -42.86
N TYR A 614 -10.65 -16.24 -42.93
CA TYR A 614 -9.69 -16.00 -44.01
C TYR A 614 -8.26 -16.27 -43.54
N THR A 615 -7.54 -17.09 -44.30
CA THR A 615 -6.10 -17.34 -44.12
C THR A 615 -5.37 -16.91 -45.40
N GLY A 616 -4.20 -16.27 -45.24
CA GLY A 616 -3.40 -15.76 -46.34
C GLY A 616 -1.91 -15.83 -46.03
N SER A 617 -1.09 -15.88 -47.07
CA SER A 617 0.38 -15.84 -46.92
C SER A 617 0.81 -14.52 -46.30
N GLY A 618 1.51 -14.56 -45.16
CA GLY A 618 1.99 -13.38 -44.43
C GLY A 618 1.13 -12.93 -43.26
N ILE A 619 0.04 -13.65 -42.93
CA ILE A 619 -0.77 -13.41 -41.73
C ILE A 619 -0.37 -14.38 -40.63
N GLU A 620 -0.16 -13.86 -39.42
CA GLU A 620 -0.05 -14.64 -38.19
C GLU A 620 -1.26 -14.30 -37.30
N PHE A 621 -2.17 -15.26 -37.13
CA PHE A 621 -3.41 -15.06 -36.39
C PHE A 621 -3.25 -15.39 -34.90
N TYR A 622 -3.79 -14.51 -34.05
CA TYR A 622 -3.90 -14.70 -32.62
C TYR A 622 -5.37 -14.63 -32.23
N LYS A 623 -5.89 -15.69 -31.60
CA LYS A 623 -7.21 -15.64 -30.98
C LYS A 623 -7.13 -14.70 -29.77
N ILE A 624 -8.06 -13.76 -29.66
CA ILE A 624 -8.22 -12.96 -28.44
C ILE A 624 -8.52 -13.93 -27.27
N PRO A 625 -7.72 -13.94 -26.19
CA PRO A 625 -7.95 -14.86 -25.08
C PRO A 625 -9.33 -14.64 -24.43
N ASP A 626 -10.00 -15.71 -24.07
CA ASP A 626 -11.35 -15.63 -23.47
C ASP A 626 -11.32 -14.85 -22.14
N SER A 627 -10.22 -14.92 -21.37
CA SER A 627 -10.01 -14.13 -20.15
C SER A 627 -9.92 -12.62 -20.41
N VAL A 628 -9.46 -12.21 -21.59
CA VAL A 628 -9.38 -10.80 -22.00
C VAL A 628 -10.77 -10.31 -22.40
N LEU A 629 -11.53 -11.13 -23.13
CA LEU A 629 -12.93 -10.86 -23.48
C LEU A 629 -13.80 -10.76 -22.23
N GLU A 630 -13.64 -11.67 -21.28
CA GLU A 630 -14.33 -11.61 -19.99
C GLU A 630 -13.98 -10.35 -19.21
N HIS A 631 -12.72 -9.89 -19.21
CA HIS A 631 -12.31 -8.69 -18.48
C HIS A 631 -13.10 -7.44 -18.90
N ILE A 632 -13.33 -7.28 -20.21
CA ILE A 632 -14.09 -6.16 -20.77
C ILE A 632 -15.61 -6.40 -20.81
N GLY A 633 -16.08 -7.53 -20.30
CA GLY A 633 -17.52 -7.83 -20.18
C GLY A 633 -18.14 -8.64 -21.32
N PHE A 634 -17.35 -9.19 -22.24
CA PHE A 634 -17.81 -10.05 -23.33
C PHE A 634 -17.81 -11.52 -22.88
N ASN A 635 -18.98 -12.20 -22.90
CA ASN A 635 -19.11 -13.60 -22.52
C ASN A 635 -19.71 -14.45 -23.67
N PRO A 636 -18.89 -15.21 -24.43
CA PRO A 636 -19.39 -16.02 -25.54
C PRO A 636 -20.29 -17.19 -25.09
N ARG A 637 -20.30 -17.57 -23.80
CA ARG A 637 -21.15 -18.65 -23.28
C ARG A 637 -22.58 -18.21 -22.93
N SER A 638 -22.82 -16.92 -22.67
CA SER A 638 -24.18 -16.41 -22.43
C SER A 638 -24.95 -16.15 -23.72
N ASP A 639 -24.26 -15.81 -24.81
CA ASP A 639 -24.91 -15.46 -26.09
C ASP A 639 -25.21 -16.67 -26.97
N ALA A 640 -24.64 -17.84 -26.67
CA ALA A 640 -24.98 -19.08 -27.37
C ALA A 640 -26.41 -19.58 -27.05
N TYR A 641 -27.05 -19.08 -26.00
CA TYR A 641 -28.41 -19.49 -25.59
C TYR A 641 -29.52 -18.53 -26.01
N ASN A 642 -29.22 -17.41 -26.68
CA ASN A 642 -30.22 -16.45 -27.15
C ASN A 642 -30.45 -16.46 -28.67
N ASN A 643 -29.80 -17.37 -29.41
CA ASN A 643 -30.07 -17.57 -30.84
C ASN A 643 -30.99 -18.77 -31.08
N GLU A 644 -32.25 -18.69 -30.63
CA GLU A 644 -33.33 -19.47 -31.24
C GLU A 644 -34.55 -18.58 -31.52
N THR A 645 -34.92 -18.55 -32.81
CA THR A 645 -36.21 -18.16 -33.40
C THR A 645 -36.62 -16.69 -33.40
N SER A 646 -36.12 -15.95 -34.41
CA SER A 646 -36.80 -14.79 -35.00
C SER A 646 -37.28 -15.11 -36.42
N GLU A 647 -38.12 -16.14 -36.55
CA GLU A 647 -39.02 -16.31 -37.70
C GLU A 647 -40.42 -16.67 -37.14
N GLU A 648 -41.46 -16.11 -37.77
CA GLU A 648 -42.89 -16.26 -37.47
C GLU A 648 -43.51 -15.31 -36.41
N LYS A 649 -43.85 -14.08 -36.83
CA LYS A 649 -45.24 -13.72 -37.20
C LYS A 649 -45.38 -12.20 -37.38
N ALA A 650 -45.26 -11.77 -38.64
CA ALA A 650 -46.12 -10.73 -39.16
C ALA A 650 -47.53 -11.33 -39.39
N ASP A 651 -48.54 -10.48 -39.33
CA ASP A 651 -49.98 -10.69 -39.55
C ASP A 651 -50.78 -11.34 -38.40
N ALA A 652 -51.30 -10.49 -37.51
CA ALA A 652 -52.75 -10.29 -37.27
C ALA A 652 -52.98 -9.17 -36.23
#